data_AF-A0A7L9U5M2-F1
#
_entry.id   AF-A0A7L9U5M2-F1
#
_cell.length_a   1.000
_cell.length_b   1.000
_cell.length_c   1.000
_cell.angle_alpha   90.00
_cell.angle_beta   90.00
_cell.angle_gamma   90.00
#
_symmetry.space_group_name_H-M   'P 1'
#
loop_
_entity.id
_entity.type
_entity.pdbx_description
1 polymer ?
#
loop_
_entity_poly.entity_id
_entity_poly.type
_entity_poly.pdbx_seq_one_letter_code
_entity_poly.pdbx_strand_id
1 'polypeptide(L)'
;MHSNQGGCNVSNDASASEEVELALGWHDADQQWQVHWRVPPFREGTEVVLERDGASWKVPVWGTERCSTVLDTTSGNVAAARTALEESATRNVHFKARLEEDGTAPASLGMFALPKAELRVLAWGTDYASQHEELQEQPLPRHGCAYLLAAPRVARQLLWWLEHEHVKHQMVDSAGLPPDWVLACLTDCGLLTEAQVGKLPGSVATNGIHRLLAIVGGRSISRASKRQYLSYDLPSIELDAPPGTTLQTDQALTAEEISSSVPGRKTGVRRFRLLLRDTAQKLFRITAVLGNRELGSATLRIAPDSGEQITLGRDFSLDPQGRPQPALSGLRGTLADASPQAAPVQTDPRLLTVDSLGHPSSALTISKHVSSPAALFLDSLARQGSMAYGTAKDQLARLLARNDEEVRADKVLLDLRCRGHVEIETSTKGHFTRVHAVPPTLYRLPLVAGGQPVCGILGTLLQQQWRTLFEQAGADVIHCDPPTAGLLPALRILVRDEASAARIAMAAGMASLPPQSVQIASWAATCEDVIIQIENGAVESIGALEHHPQRLHAGSGCFKDASSLAPQSGCDLFRMDDRDIIGGRVYVLATRKENITRYGFVRDSRWGVWIALRAFARFMEKNYSIDDACPWPIPYSDKDRTLFVPARISLPVVLERALVLCSGQAPDIAEADGHSVAGKLVIARRSDGKWLVATSHVYSDMANGRWLLYRSVPRDVAVIVAGKLGAALAIS
;
A
#
# COMPACT_ATOMS: atom_id res chain seq x y z
N MET A 1 20.33 18.96 51.13
CA MET A 1 19.48 17.86 50.66
C MET A 1 19.11 18.15 49.21
N HIS A 2 19.84 17.51 48.30
CA HIS A 2 19.77 17.70 46.86
C HIS A 2 18.72 16.76 46.27
N SER A 3 17.75 17.29 45.53
CA SER A 3 16.91 16.52 44.59
C SER A 3 17.20 17.03 43.17
N ASN A 4 17.98 16.22 42.46
CA ASN A 4 18.34 16.39 41.05
C ASN A 4 17.08 16.38 40.17
N GLN A 5 16.77 17.51 39.54
CA GLN A 5 15.95 17.58 38.33
C GLN A 5 16.85 17.27 37.14
N GLY A 6 16.89 16.00 36.73
CA GLY A 6 17.47 15.58 35.46
C GLY A 6 16.41 15.65 34.37
N GLY A 7 16.16 16.85 33.86
CA GLY A 7 15.40 17.05 32.62
C GLY A 7 16.23 16.57 31.44
N CYS A 8 15.75 15.53 30.74
CA CYS A 8 16.30 15.17 29.43
C CYS A 8 15.77 16.21 28.43
N ASN A 9 16.55 17.28 28.26
CA ASN A 9 16.42 18.19 27.14
C ASN A 9 16.61 17.39 25.85
N VAL A 10 15.54 17.26 25.06
CA VAL A 10 15.68 17.05 23.62
C VAL A 10 16.12 18.40 23.07
N SER A 11 17.42 18.57 22.90
CA SER A 11 17.99 19.77 22.29
C SER A 11 17.52 19.87 20.84
N ASN A 12 17.08 21.08 20.47
CA ASN A 12 17.06 21.57 19.09
C ASN A 12 18.51 21.74 18.61
N ASP A 13 19.24 20.64 18.42
CA ASP A 13 20.53 20.64 17.75
C ASP A 13 20.36 20.31 16.26
N ALA A 14 21.21 20.92 15.44
CA ALA A 14 21.25 20.90 13.98
C ALA A 14 20.66 19.64 13.32
N SER A 15 19.76 19.86 12.35
CA SER A 15 19.16 18.86 11.45
C SER A 15 19.95 17.56 11.33
N ALA A 16 19.57 16.53 12.08
CA ALA A 16 20.07 15.18 11.83
C ALA A 16 19.61 14.78 10.42
N SER A 17 20.54 14.75 9.46
CA SER A 17 20.26 14.22 8.13
C SER A 17 19.99 12.73 8.26
N GLU A 18 18.84 12.26 7.77
CA GLU A 18 18.55 10.82 7.67
C GLU A 18 19.65 10.11 6.86
N GLU A 19 20.04 8.90 7.27
CA GLU A 19 21.15 8.17 6.66
C GLU A 19 20.69 7.23 5.54
N VAL A 20 21.35 7.36 4.38
CA VAL A 20 21.28 6.41 3.26
C VAL A 20 22.39 5.39 3.42
N GLU A 21 22.07 4.11 3.21
CA GLU A 21 23.04 3.01 3.25
C GLU A 21 23.44 2.59 1.83
N LEU A 22 24.66 2.09 1.67
CA LEU A 22 25.13 1.52 0.43
C LEU A 22 24.52 0.12 0.21
N ALA A 23 24.13 -0.17 -1.03
CA ALA A 23 23.92 -1.53 -1.51
C ALA A 23 24.64 -1.78 -2.85
N LEU A 24 25.04 -3.03 -3.09
CA LEU A 24 25.58 -3.48 -4.37
C LEU A 24 24.71 -4.60 -4.96
N GLY A 25 24.14 -4.35 -6.13
CA GLY A 25 23.46 -5.37 -6.94
C GLY A 25 24.41 -5.98 -7.97
N TRP A 26 24.29 -7.28 -8.23
CA TRP A 26 25.04 -7.92 -9.31
C TRP A 26 24.22 -7.91 -10.59
N HIS A 27 24.74 -7.30 -11.66
CA HIS A 27 24.06 -7.23 -12.95
C HIS A 27 24.55 -8.35 -13.87
N ASP A 28 23.75 -9.42 -14.01
CA ASP A 28 24.14 -10.63 -14.75
C ASP A 28 24.44 -10.35 -16.24
N ALA A 29 23.75 -9.41 -16.88
CA ALA A 29 23.95 -9.11 -18.30
C ALA A 29 25.34 -8.53 -18.59
N ASP A 30 25.82 -7.66 -17.70
CA ASP A 30 27.10 -6.97 -17.86
C ASP A 30 28.23 -7.59 -17.02
N GLN A 31 27.91 -8.60 -16.20
CA GLN A 31 28.83 -9.24 -15.26
C GLN A 31 29.59 -8.22 -14.39
N GLN A 32 28.86 -7.25 -13.84
CA GLN A 32 29.44 -6.17 -13.04
C GLN A 32 28.55 -5.80 -11.85
N TRP A 33 29.16 -5.24 -10.81
CA TRP A 33 28.45 -4.62 -9.71
C TRP A 33 27.79 -3.29 -10.11
N GLN A 34 26.61 -3.05 -9.57
CA GLN A 34 25.91 -1.78 -9.63
C GLN A 34 25.74 -1.19 -8.24
N VAL A 35 26.10 0.09 -8.11
CA VAL A 35 26.02 0.85 -6.86
C VAL A 35 24.62 1.44 -6.72
N HIS A 36 23.98 1.16 -5.59
CA HIS A 36 22.61 1.56 -5.30
C HIS A 36 22.47 2.02 -3.85
N TRP A 37 21.32 2.62 -3.54
CA TRP A 37 21.04 3.27 -2.27
C TRP A 37 19.89 2.59 -1.55
N ARG A 38 20.06 2.39 -0.24
CA ARG A 38 18.97 1.97 0.63
C ARG A 38 18.47 3.14 1.46
N VAL A 39 17.23 3.52 1.23
CA VAL A 39 16.57 4.60 1.97
C VAL A 39 15.90 4.04 3.22
N PRO A 40 15.86 4.81 4.33
CA PRO A 40 15.10 4.43 5.51
C PRO A 40 13.62 4.20 5.18
N PRO A 41 12.89 3.41 5.98
CA PRO A 41 11.46 3.26 5.78
C PRO A 41 10.74 4.60 5.98
N PHE A 42 9.95 4.98 4.99
CA PHE A 42 9.05 6.13 5.06
C PHE A 42 7.58 5.66 5.06
N ARG A 43 6.67 6.59 4.76
CA ARG A 43 5.24 6.32 4.64
C ARG A 43 5.00 5.27 3.53
N GLU A 44 4.36 4.16 3.87
CA GLU A 44 3.83 3.25 2.86
C GLU A 44 2.90 4.02 1.91
N GLY A 45 2.85 3.62 0.64
CA GLY A 45 2.03 4.35 -0.31
C GLY A 45 2.81 5.27 -1.23
N THR A 46 4.05 5.58 -0.90
CA THR A 46 4.81 6.71 -1.45
C THR A 46 6.06 6.27 -2.18
N GLU A 47 6.58 7.16 -3.02
CA GLU A 47 7.88 7.02 -3.65
C GLU A 47 8.83 8.06 -3.03
N VAL A 48 10.02 7.62 -2.64
CA VAL A 48 11.09 8.52 -2.24
C VAL A 48 11.96 8.77 -3.45
N VAL A 49 12.19 10.04 -3.75
CA VAL A 49 13.07 10.48 -4.80
C VAL A 49 14.32 11.09 -4.15
N LEU A 50 15.47 10.48 -4.41
CA LEU A 50 16.78 11.02 -4.07
C LEU A 50 17.33 11.77 -5.27
N GLU A 51 17.77 13.01 -5.09
CA GLU A 51 18.32 13.85 -6.14
C GLU A 51 19.73 14.31 -5.79
N ARG A 52 20.64 14.21 -6.76
CA ARG A 52 22.01 14.70 -6.64
C ARG A 52 22.60 15.00 -8.02
N ASP A 53 23.19 16.19 -8.21
CA ASP A 53 23.96 16.57 -9.40
C ASP A 53 23.24 16.27 -10.74
N GLY A 54 21.91 16.41 -10.78
CA GLY A 54 21.06 16.12 -11.95
C GLY A 54 20.63 14.66 -12.11
N ALA A 55 21.18 13.74 -11.32
CA ALA A 55 20.70 12.37 -11.19
C ALA A 55 19.53 12.28 -10.21
N SER A 56 18.62 11.33 -10.45
CA SER A 56 17.42 11.14 -9.63
C SER A 56 17.10 9.66 -9.52
N TRP A 57 17.19 9.12 -8.30
CA TRP A 57 16.85 7.73 -8.01
C TRP A 57 15.48 7.66 -7.35
N LYS A 58 14.61 6.78 -7.85
CA LYS A 58 13.29 6.55 -7.28
C LYS A 58 13.25 5.24 -6.50
N VAL A 59 12.67 5.29 -5.31
CA VAL A 59 12.45 4.12 -4.47
C VAL A 59 10.99 4.04 -4.08
N PRO A 60 10.25 2.98 -4.47
CA PRO A 60 8.95 2.71 -3.90
C PRO A 60 9.13 2.32 -2.42
N VAL A 61 8.50 3.07 -1.52
CA VAL A 61 8.59 2.79 -0.09
C VAL A 61 7.59 1.69 0.26
N TRP A 62 8.11 0.62 0.84
CA TRP A 62 7.32 -0.56 1.18
C TRP A 62 7.57 -1.03 2.61
N GLY A 63 6.46 -1.16 3.35
CA GLY A 63 6.46 -1.71 4.70
C GLY A 63 7.23 -0.83 5.67
N THR A 64 7.98 -1.50 6.54
CA THR A 64 8.66 -0.92 7.71
C THR A 64 10.18 -1.07 7.63
N GLU A 65 10.69 -1.41 6.45
CA GLU A 65 12.10 -1.72 6.22
C GLU A 65 12.71 -0.81 5.17
N ARG A 66 14.04 -0.79 5.13
CA ARG A 66 14.78 -0.05 4.12
C ARG A 66 14.51 -0.62 2.74
N CYS A 67 14.26 0.26 1.78
CA CYS A 67 13.97 -0.08 0.39
C CYS A 67 15.15 0.33 -0.50
N SER A 68 15.39 -0.42 -1.58
CA SER A 68 16.56 -0.24 -2.45
C SER A 68 16.22 0.48 -3.77
N THR A 69 17.16 1.29 -4.30
CA THR A 69 17.10 1.86 -5.66
C THR A 69 17.47 0.86 -6.76
N VAL A 70 17.65 -0.42 -6.44
CA VAL A 70 18.22 -1.44 -7.35
C VAL A 70 17.52 -1.58 -8.69
N LEU A 71 16.24 -1.21 -8.79
CA LEU A 71 15.47 -1.27 -10.04
C LEU A 71 15.76 -0.10 -11.00
N ASP A 72 16.43 0.96 -10.54
CA ASP A 72 16.77 2.13 -11.38
C ASP A 72 18.12 1.92 -12.06
N THR A 73 18.07 1.39 -13.28
CA THR A 73 19.25 1.03 -14.09
C THR A 73 19.62 2.07 -15.15
N THR A 74 19.08 3.29 -15.07
CA THR A 74 19.40 4.33 -16.05
C THR A 74 20.89 4.68 -16.03
N SER A 75 21.53 4.69 -17.21
CA SER A 75 23.00 4.80 -17.32
C SER A 75 23.59 6.07 -16.67
N GLY A 76 22.86 7.18 -16.72
CA GLY A 76 23.24 8.43 -16.04
C GLY A 76 23.24 8.29 -14.51
N ASN A 77 22.27 7.56 -13.94
CA ASN A 77 22.19 7.30 -12.51
C ASN A 77 23.29 6.35 -12.03
N VAL A 78 23.67 5.35 -12.83
CA VAL A 78 24.77 4.42 -12.49
C VAL A 78 26.11 5.16 -12.37
N ALA A 79 26.41 6.05 -13.32
CA ALA A 79 27.64 6.84 -13.27
C ALA A 79 27.67 7.78 -12.05
N ALA A 80 26.56 8.49 -11.81
CA ALA A 80 26.43 9.37 -10.63
C ALA A 80 26.56 8.59 -9.31
N ALA A 81 26.05 7.35 -9.26
CA ALA A 81 26.16 6.52 -8.06
C ALA A 81 27.60 6.11 -7.75
N ARG A 82 28.38 5.76 -8.78
CA ARG A 82 29.84 5.48 -8.64
C ARG A 82 30.60 6.71 -8.14
N THR A 83 30.33 7.88 -8.70
CA THR A 83 30.94 9.14 -8.24
C THR A 83 30.59 9.44 -6.79
N ALA A 84 29.34 9.19 -6.39
CA ALA A 84 28.93 9.36 -5.00
C ALA A 84 29.62 8.39 -4.04
N LEU A 85 29.80 7.12 -4.43
CA LEU A 85 30.56 6.16 -3.64
C LEU A 85 32.03 6.59 -3.49
N GLU A 86 32.68 7.01 -4.57
CA GLU A 86 34.06 7.51 -4.58
C GLU A 86 34.26 8.66 -3.59
N GLU A 87 33.39 9.67 -3.65
CA GLU A 87 33.45 10.83 -2.76
C GLU A 87 33.20 10.45 -1.29
N SER A 88 32.35 9.46 -1.05
CA SER A 88 32.01 8.99 0.30
C SER A 88 33.22 8.43 1.05
N ALA A 89 34.32 8.09 0.37
CA ALA A 89 35.57 7.73 1.03
C ALA A 89 36.18 8.92 1.79
N THR A 90 35.94 10.16 1.36
CA THR A 90 36.62 11.35 1.90
C THR A 90 35.73 12.26 2.72
N ARG A 91 34.41 12.27 2.45
CA ARG A 91 33.42 13.15 3.08
C ARG A 91 32.02 12.52 3.12
N ASN A 92 31.11 13.09 3.91
CA ASN A 92 29.70 12.75 3.81
C ASN A 92 29.16 13.23 2.46
N VAL A 93 28.34 12.39 1.82
CA VAL A 93 27.71 12.70 0.54
C VAL A 93 26.23 12.98 0.78
N HIS A 94 25.74 14.11 0.28
CA HIS A 94 24.37 14.55 0.55
C HIS A 94 23.44 14.35 -0.64
N PHE A 95 22.20 13.95 -0.35
CA PHE A 95 21.12 13.77 -1.32
C PHE A 95 19.96 14.64 -0.91
N LYS A 96 19.34 15.35 -1.86
CA LYS A 96 18.06 15.98 -1.61
C LYS A 96 16.98 14.92 -1.70
N ALA A 97 16.17 14.78 -0.66
CA ALA A 97 15.11 13.78 -0.62
C ALA A 97 13.74 14.45 -0.70
N ARG A 98 12.84 13.89 -1.51
CA ARG A 98 11.43 14.28 -1.57
C ARG A 98 10.53 13.07 -1.66
N LEU A 99 9.32 13.23 -1.14
CA LEU A 99 8.25 12.25 -1.16
C LEU A 99 7.31 12.58 -2.32
N GLU A 100 7.15 11.65 -3.25
CA GLU A 100 6.10 11.67 -4.27
C GLU A 100 4.96 10.74 -3.84
N GLU A 101 3.73 11.25 -3.86
CA GLU A 101 2.54 10.45 -3.58
C GLU A 101 1.42 10.89 -4.51
N ASP A 102 0.73 9.88 -5.08
CA ASP A 102 -0.38 10.06 -6.01
C ASP A 102 -1.42 11.06 -5.48
N GLY A 103 -1.63 12.16 -6.21
CA GLY A 103 -2.65 13.17 -5.87
C GLY A 103 -2.22 14.21 -4.82
N THR A 104 -0.95 14.19 -4.40
CA THR A 104 -0.38 15.19 -3.49
C THR A 104 0.76 15.97 -4.16
N ALA A 105 1.02 17.19 -3.68
CA ALA A 105 2.22 17.90 -4.10
C ALA A 105 3.46 17.22 -3.49
N PRO A 106 4.60 17.15 -4.21
CA PRO A 106 5.82 16.57 -3.66
C PRO A 106 6.22 17.25 -2.36
N ALA A 107 6.46 16.46 -1.31
CA ALA A 107 6.87 16.97 -0.01
C ALA A 107 8.39 16.83 0.16
N SER A 108 9.08 17.90 0.55
CA SER A 108 10.52 17.83 0.85
C SER A 108 10.75 17.04 2.14
N LEU A 109 11.62 16.03 2.09
CA LEU A 109 12.10 15.29 3.27
C LEU A 109 13.42 15.88 3.81
N GLY A 110 13.99 16.86 3.12
CA GLY A 110 15.24 17.51 3.51
C GLY A 110 16.46 16.87 2.85
N MET A 111 17.58 16.87 3.57
CA MET A 111 18.85 16.33 3.10
C MET A 111 19.15 15.01 3.79
N PHE A 112 19.40 13.98 2.99
CA PHE A 112 19.91 12.71 3.50
C PHE A 112 21.41 12.64 3.26
N ALA A 113 22.10 11.79 4.01
CA ALA A 113 23.54 11.62 3.87
C ALA A 113 23.93 10.14 3.73
N LEU A 114 24.84 9.86 2.79
CA LEU A 114 25.69 8.68 2.85
C LEU A 114 26.92 9.04 3.70
N PRO A 115 27.12 8.39 4.86
CA PRO A 115 28.22 8.70 5.75
C PRO A 115 29.58 8.45 5.10
N LYS A 116 30.58 9.23 5.52
CA LYS A 116 31.96 9.02 5.14
C LYS A 116 32.44 7.65 5.63
N ALA A 117 32.90 6.80 4.72
CA ALA A 117 33.53 5.53 5.07
C ALA A 117 34.57 5.12 4.04
N GLU A 118 35.78 4.80 4.51
CA GLU A 118 36.87 4.29 3.67
C GLU A 118 36.83 2.75 3.55
N LEU A 119 36.25 2.07 4.54
CA LEU A 119 35.97 0.63 4.53
C LEU A 119 34.49 0.43 4.89
N ARG A 120 33.77 -0.33 4.06
CA ARG A 120 32.37 -0.71 4.29
C ARG A 120 32.25 -2.22 4.41
N VAL A 121 31.35 -2.66 5.29
CA VAL A 121 31.03 -4.07 5.50
C VAL A 121 29.66 -4.34 4.91
N LEU A 122 29.57 -5.30 4.01
CA LEU A 122 28.35 -5.69 3.33
C LEU A 122 28.08 -7.18 3.57
N ALA A 123 26.82 -7.58 3.61
CA ALA A 123 26.45 -8.99 3.51
C ALA A 123 25.23 -9.16 2.63
N TRP A 124 25.05 -10.36 2.06
CA TRP A 124 23.89 -10.66 1.24
C TRP A 124 22.61 -10.46 2.05
N GLY A 125 21.67 -9.72 1.48
CA GLY A 125 20.31 -9.56 1.96
C GLY A 125 19.35 -9.51 0.78
N THR A 126 18.06 -9.55 1.09
CA THR A 126 16.99 -9.43 0.10
C THR A 126 16.28 -8.11 0.34
N ASP A 127 16.15 -7.29 -0.70
CA ASP A 127 15.22 -6.16 -0.67
C ASP A 127 13.80 -6.71 -0.73
N TYR A 128 13.03 -6.51 0.33
CA TYR A 128 11.71 -7.14 0.43
C TYR A 128 10.69 -6.57 -0.56
N ALA A 129 10.86 -5.32 -0.99
CA ALA A 129 9.98 -4.69 -1.96
C ALA A 129 10.15 -5.32 -3.34
N SER A 130 11.40 -5.38 -3.83
CA SER A 130 11.72 -5.93 -5.17
C SER A 130 11.97 -7.43 -5.19
N GLN A 131 12.13 -8.07 -4.02
CA GLN A 131 12.66 -9.44 -3.87
C GLN A 131 14.06 -9.64 -4.49
N HIS A 132 14.77 -8.55 -4.80
CA HIS A 132 16.11 -8.62 -5.36
C HIS A 132 17.14 -8.93 -4.27
N GLU A 133 18.12 -9.77 -4.58
CA GLU A 133 19.24 -10.03 -3.68
C GLU A 133 20.37 -9.05 -3.96
N GLU A 134 20.91 -8.46 -2.89
CA GLU A 134 21.95 -7.44 -2.97
C GLU A 134 22.91 -7.56 -1.77
N LEU A 135 24.13 -7.05 -1.91
CA LEU A 135 25.04 -6.85 -0.79
C LEU A 135 24.63 -5.57 -0.06
N GLN A 136 24.19 -5.69 1.18
CA GLN A 136 23.66 -4.61 2.00
C GLN A 136 24.67 -4.20 3.06
N GLU A 137 24.91 -2.89 3.19
CA GLU A 137 25.76 -2.34 4.23
C GLU A 137 25.19 -2.62 5.64
N GLN A 138 26.01 -3.21 6.50
CA GLN A 138 25.59 -3.63 7.84
C GLN A 138 26.81 -3.82 8.77
N PRO A 139 26.60 -3.92 10.09
CA PRO A 139 27.66 -4.30 11.03
C PRO A 139 28.28 -5.66 10.67
N LEU A 140 29.53 -5.90 11.10
CA LEU A 140 30.20 -7.18 10.84
C LEU A 140 29.40 -8.35 11.43
N PRO A 141 28.97 -9.34 10.61
CA PRO A 141 28.30 -10.54 11.09
C PRO A 141 29.18 -11.35 12.02
N ARG A 142 28.58 -12.07 12.97
CA ARG A 142 29.26 -13.01 13.87
C ARG A 142 29.61 -14.31 13.17
N HIS A 143 28.77 -14.73 12.22
CA HIS A 143 28.93 -15.98 11.49
C HIS A 143 28.64 -15.78 10.00
N GLY A 144 29.19 -16.67 9.17
CA GLY A 144 28.96 -16.69 7.73
C GLY A 144 29.74 -15.61 6.97
N CYS A 145 29.38 -15.39 5.70
CA CYS A 145 30.18 -14.55 4.82
C CYS A 145 29.93 -13.05 5.06
N ALA A 146 30.99 -12.24 4.89
CA ALA A 146 30.91 -10.78 4.82
C ALA A 146 31.82 -10.24 3.72
N TYR A 147 31.43 -9.14 3.11
CA TYR A 147 32.12 -8.51 1.99
C TYR A 147 32.68 -7.17 2.47
N LEU A 148 33.99 -7.01 2.32
CA LEU A 148 34.75 -5.84 2.71
C LEU A 148 35.03 -5.02 1.45
N LEU A 149 34.40 -3.85 1.36
CA LEU A 149 34.58 -2.90 0.27
C LEU A 149 35.50 -1.76 0.73
N ALA A 150 36.71 -1.69 0.17
CA ALA A 150 37.74 -0.75 0.56
C ALA A 150 38.05 0.26 -0.54
N ALA A 151 38.07 1.54 -0.15
CA ALA A 151 38.56 2.62 -1.00
C ALA A 151 40.09 2.54 -1.19
N PRO A 152 40.66 3.15 -2.26
CA PRO A 152 42.07 2.99 -2.62
C PRO A 152 43.06 3.34 -1.49
N ARG A 153 42.69 4.28 -0.61
CA ARG A 153 43.54 4.73 0.52
C ARG A 153 43.78 3.65 1.58
N VAL A 154 42.79 2.79 1.83
CA VAL A 154 42.85 1.72 2.84
C VAL A 154 42.96 0.34 2.23
N ALA A 155 42.80 0.19 0.91
CA ALA A 155 42.92 -1.08 0.19
C ALA A 155 44.23 -1.83 0.54
N ARG A 156 45.37 -1.13 0.57
CA ARG A 156 46.66 -1.75 0.94
C ARG A 156 46.68 -2.24 2.39
N GLN A 157 46.07 -1.50 3.32
CA GLN A 157 45.99 -1.90 4.72
C GLN A 157 45.07 -3.12 4.90
N LEU A 158 43.96 -3.16 4.16
CA LEU A 158 43.05 -4.30 4.14
C LEU A 158 43.75 -5.56 3.64
N LEU A 159 44.42 -5.49 2.49
CA LEU A 159 45.17 -6.62 1.93
C LEU A 159 46.26 -7.10 2.89
N TRP A 160 47.00 -6.17 3.49
CA TRP A 160 48.00 -6.52 4.51
C TRP A 160 47.38 -7.22 5.72
N TRP A 161 46.25 -6.72 6.25
CA TRP A 161 45.55 -7.36 7.36
C TRP A 161 45.06 -8.77 7.00
N LEU A 162 44.47 -8.93 5.81
CA LEU A 162 43.99 -10.22 5.31
C LEU A 162 45.10 -11.28 5.24
N GLU A 163 46.27 -10.89 4.74
CA GLU A 163 47.44 -11.78 4.60
C GLU A 163 48.16 -12.03 5.93
N HIS A 164 48.48 -10.97 6.67
CA HIS A 164 49.33 -11.01 7.85
C HIS A 164 48.63 -11.64 9.06
N GLU A 165 47.33 -11.38 9.22
CA GLU A 165 46.54 -12.00 10.28
C GLU A 165 45.98 -13.38 9.85
N HIS A 166 46.38 -13.90 8.67
CA HIS A 166 45.95 -15.19 8.12
C HIS A 166 44.42 -15.36 8.08
N VAL A 167 43.71 -14.30 7.67
CA VAL A 167 42.25 -14.31 7.60
C VAL A 167 41.81 -15.08 6.36
N LYS A 168 40.86 -16.01 6.51
CA LYS A 168 40.36 -16.83 5.40
C LYS A 168 39.40 -16.04 4.51
N HIS A 169 39.88 -15.63 3.34
CA HIS A 169 39.15 -14.76 2.43
C HIS A 169 39.26 -15.19 0.96
N GLN A 170 38.45 -14.56 0.10
CA GLN A 170 38.49 -14.66 -1.35
C GLN A 170 38.41 -13.24 -1.94
N MET A 171 39.22 -12.95 -2.95
CA MET A 171 39.09 -11.71 -3.70
C MET A 171 37.90 -11.83 -4.65
N VAL A 172 37.07 -10.79 -4.69
CA VAL A 172 35.88 -10.71 -5.55
C VAL A 172 36.18 -9.74 -6.68
N ASP A 173 35.65 -10.02 -7.87
CA ASP A 173 35.74 -9.08 -8.99
C ASP A 173 35.15 -7.72 -8.59
N SER A 174 35.87 -6.65 -8.90
CA SER A 174 35.48 -5.27 -8.64
C SER A 174 34.92 -4.58 -9.89
N ALA A 175 34.68 -5.31 -10.98
CA ALA A 175 33.99 -4.81 -12.16
C ALA A 175 32.72 -4.04 -11.77
N GLY A 176 32.61 -2.81 -12.27
CA GLY A 176 31.47 -1.92 -12.02
C GLY A 176 31.54 -1.09 -10.73
N LEU A 177 32.57 -1.26 -9.91
CA LEU A 177 32.93 -0.35 -8.82
C LEU A 177 33.82 0.80 -9.33
N PRO A 178 34.03 1.88 -8.52
CA PRO A 178 34.97 2.92 -8.90
C PRO A 178 36.41 2.36 -9.03
N PRO A 179 37.28 3.00 -9.85
CA PRO A 179 38.64 2.51 -10.10
C PRO A 179 39.45 2.32 -8.82
N ASP A 180 40.28 1.27 -8.78
CA ASP A 180 41.18 0.94 -7.67
C ASP A 180 40.51 0.57 -6.33
N TRP A 181 39.18 0.43 -6.31
CA TRP A 181 38.47 -0.14 -5.16
C TRP A 181 38.67 -1.65 -5.09
N VAL A 182 38.72 -2.15 -3.86
CA VAL A 182 38.93 -3.57 -3.57
C VAL A 182 37.70 -4.15 -2.89
N LEU A 183 37.24 -5.31 -3.37
CA LEU A 183 36.19 -6.10 -2.75
C LEU A 183 36.73 -7.47 -2.34
N ALA A 184 36.68 -7.77 -1.05
CA ALA A 184 37.12 -9.05 -0.49
C ALA A 184 35.98 -9.73 0.27
N CYS A 185 35.79 -11.04 0.07
CA CYS A 185 34.82 -11.85 0.78
C CYS A 185 35.50 -12.63 1.90
N LEU A 186 35.12 -12.36 3.14
CA LEU A 186 35.41 -13.20 4.29
C LEU A 186 34.53 -14.45 4.19
N THR A 187 35.15 -15.63 4.18
CA THR A 187 34.41 -16.88 3.95
C THR A 187 33.58 -17.33 5.15
N ASP A 188 34.00 -16.98 6.36
CA ASP A 188 33.23 -17.18 7.59
C ASP A 188 33.76 -16.25 8.69
N CYS A 189 32.96 -15.26 9.09
CA CYS A 189 33.28 -14.35 10.18
C CYS A 189 33.41 -15.07 11.54
N GLY A 190 32.82 -16.24 11.71
CA GLY A 190 32.92 -17.04 12.94
C GLY A 190 34.34 -17.56 13.22
N LEU A 191 35.24 -17.50 12.23
CA LEU A 191 36.65 -17.86 12.37
C LEU A 191 37.53 -16.68 12.82
N LEU A 192 37.00 -15.47 12.86
CA LEU A 192 37.74 -14.30 13.30
C LEU A 192 37.84 -14.26 14.82
N THR A 193 39.05 -14.06 15.33
CA THR A 193 39.29 -13.77 16.73
C THR A 193 38.99 -12.30 17.06
N GLU A 194 38.67 -11.98 18.31
CA GLU A 194 38.47 -10.59 18.75
C GLU A 194 39.68 -9.69 18.45
N ALA A 195 40.89 -10.25 18.55
CA ALA A 195 42.13 -9.55 18.21
C ALA A 195 42.22 -9.21 16.71
N GLN A 196 41.80 -10.12 15.83
CA GLN A 196 41.76 -9.87 14.39
C GLN A 196 40.72 -8.81 14.04
N VAL A 197 39.52 -8.87 14.64
CA VAL A 197 38.46 -7.87 14.46
C VAL A 197 38.93 -6.49 14.93
N GLY A 198 39.62 -6.41 16.07
CA GLY A 198 40.15 -5.15 16.61
C GLY A 198 41.25 -4.50 15.76
N LYS A 199 41.86 -5.25 14.82
CA LYS A 199 42.88 -4.75 13.88
C LYS A 199 42.33 -4.47 12.48
N LEU A 200 41.03 -4.68 12.25
CA LEU A 200 40.41 -4.40 10.95
C LEU A 200 40.59 -2.90 10.62
N PRO A 201 41.13 -2.56 9.42
CA PRO A 201 41.44 -1.17 9.10
C PRO A 201 40.19 -0.31 8.94
N GLY A 202 40.31 0.98 9.26
CA GLY A 202 39.20 1.94 9.20
C GLY A 202 38.29 1.91 10.44
N SER A 203 37.30 2.80 10.46
CA SER A 203 36.41 3.01 11.61
C SER A 203 35.31 1.95 11.76
N VAL A 204 35.51 0.70 11.30
CA VAL A 204 34.49 -0.36 11.51
C VAL A 204 34.29 -0.66 13.00
N ALA A 205 35.30 -0.37 13.83
CA ALA A 205 35.19 -0.41 15.29
C ALA A 205 34.05 0.44 15.88
N THR A 206 33.54 1.46 15.17
CA THR A 206 32.39 2.27 15.65
C THR A 206 31.02 1.67 15.30
N ASN A 207 30.90 0.79 14.30
CA ASN A 207 29.62 0.20 13.88
C ASN A 207 29.24 -1.07 14.66
N GLY A 208 30.16 -1.58 15.48
CA GLY A 208 29.93 -2.74 16.35
C GLY A 208 29.81 -4.08 15.61
N ILE A 209 29.65 -5.15 16.39
CA ILE A 209 29.34 -6.50 15.89
C ILE A 209 27.82 -6.64 15.83
N HIS A 210 27.31 -7.31 14.79
CA HIS A 210 25.89 -7.56 14.65
C HIS A 210 25.30 -8.28 15.88
N ARG A 211 24.04 -8.01 16.21
CA ARG A 211 23.37 -8.61 17.37
C ARG A 211 23.01 -10.06 17.04
N LEU A 212 23.16 -10.97 18.02
CA LEU A 212 22.76 -12.37 17.88
C LEU A 212 21.29 -12.50 17.42
N LEU A 213 20.41 -11.71 18.04
CA LEU A 213 19.00 -11.58 17.69
C LEU A 213 18.66 -10.10 17.49
N ALA A 214 18.13 -9.77 16.32
CA ALA A 214 17.60 -8.45 16.02
C ALA A 214 16.12 -8.55 15.61
N ILE A 215 15.32 -7.62 16.12
CA ILE A 215 13.92 -7.45 15.70
C ILE A 215 13.93 -6.37 14.61
N VAL A 216 13.54 -6.73 13.40
CA VAL A 216 13.64 -5.89 12.20
C VAL A 216 12.27 -5.74 11.54
N GLY A 217 11.97 -4.53 11.08
CA GLY A 217 10.65 -4.20 10.54
C GLY A 217 9.54 -4.17 11.59
N GLY A 218 8.30 -4.41 11.14
CA GLY A 218 7.05 -4.33 11.89
C GLY A 218 6.65 -2.91 12.29
N ARG A 219 5.36 -2.57 12.10
CA ARG A 219 4.82 -1.31 12.63
C ARG A 219 4.81 -1.37 14.14
N SER A 220 5.51 -0.42 14.73
CA SER A 220 5.56 -0.27 16.18
C SER A 220 4.91 1.01 16.65
N ILE A 221 4.28 0.91 17.82
CA ILE A 221 3.79 2.04 18.60
C ILE A 221 4.70 2.24 19.81
N SER A 222 4.89 3.50 20.21
CA SER A 222 5.61 3.84 21.44
C SER A 222 4.61 4.19 22.54
N ARG A 223 4.49 3.33 23.55
CA ARG A 223 3.64 3.57 24.72
C ARG A 223 4.47 3.47 25.99
N ALA A 224 4.40 4.50 26.85
CA ALA A 224 5.17 4.59 28.09
C ALA A 224 6.68 4.30 27.88
N SER A 225 7.26 4.87 26.83
CA SER A 225 8.66 4.69 26.43
C SER A 225 9.07 3.24 26.12
N LYS A 226 8.10 2.35 25.85
CA LYS A 226 8.34 0.98 25.41
C LYS A 226 7.82 0.81 23.99
N ARG A 227 8.65 0.23 23.12
CA ARG A 227 8.27 -0.20 21.78
C ARG A 227 7.36 -1.42 21.87
N GLN A 228 6.19 -1.34 21.26
CA GLN A 228 5.24 -2.42 21.09
C GLN A 228 4.89 -2.54 19.60
N TYR A 229 4.65 -3.74 19.10
CA TYR A 229 4.33 -3.99 17.69
C TYR A 229 2.86 -4.22 17.49
N LEU A 230 2.33 -3.76 16.36
CA LEU A 230 0.93 -3.97 16.01
C LEU A 230 0.73 -5.45 15.63
N SER A 231 -0.33 -6.05 16.15
CA SER A 231 -0.65 -7.48 15.96
C SER A 231 -0.81 -7.89 14.50
N TYR A 232 -1.15 -6.94 13.63
CA TYR A 232 -1.41 -7.14 12.20
C TYR A 232 -0.21 -6.85 11.27
N ASP A 233 0.91 -6.38 11.83
CA ASP A 233 2.13 -6.07 11.09
C ASP A 233 3.35 -6.33 12.00
N LEU A 234 3.58 -7.62 12.24
CA LEU A 234 4.63 -8.08 13.15
C LEU A 234 6.01 -7.92 12.51
N PRO A 235 7.05 -7.67 13.33
CA PRO A 235 8.41 -7.64 12.85
C PRO A 235 8.90 -9.05 12.49
N SER A 236 9.98 -9.08 11.72
CA SER A 236 10.80 -10.28 11.52
C SER A 236 11.89 -10.38 12.60
N ILE A 237 12.46 -11.58 12.73
CA ILE A 237 13.66 -11.83 13.56
C ILE A 237 14.83 -12.16 12.66
N GLU A 238 15.92 -11.44 12.82
CA GLU A 238 17.24 -11.77 12.28
C GLU A 238 18.06 -12.50 13.34
N LEU A 239 18.66 -13.62 12.94
CA LEU A 239 19.45 -14.52 13.76
C LEU A 239 20.85 -14.65 13.14
N ASP A 240 21.84 -14.11 13.83
CA ASP A 240 23.25 -14.19 13.48
C ASP A 240 23.97 -15.16 14.43
N ALA A 241 23.83 -16.45 14.15
CA ALA A 241 24.24 -17.53 15.04
C ALA A 241 24.84 -18.72 14.25
N PRO A 242 25.58 -19.62 14.91
CA PRO A 242 26.16 -20.79 14.26
C PRO A 242 25.10 -21.66 13.56
N PRO A 243 25.47 -22.37 12.48
CA PRO A 243 24.60 -23.35 11.82
C PRO A 243 24.02 -24.36 12.82
N GLY A 244 22.75 -24.73 12.64
CA GLY A 244 22.03 -25.63 13.56
C GLY A 244 21.34 -24.94 14.75
N THR A 245 21.51 -23.63 14.92
CA THR A 245 20.74 -22.86 15.90
C THR A 245 19.26 -22.79 15.48
N THR A 246 18.33 -22.95 16.41
CA THR A 246 16.88 -22.83 16.16
C THR A 246 16.27 -21.75 17.05
N LEU A 247 15.16 -21.16 16.60
CA LEU A 247 14.36 -20.28 17.44
C LEU A 247 13.32 -21.11 18.19
N GLN A 248 13.31 -20.98 19.51
CA GLN A 248 12.24 -21.47 20.37
C GLN A 248 11.31 -20.30 20.72
N THR A 249 10.02 -20.54 20.55
CA THR A 249 8.93 -19.59 20.83
C THR A 249 7.86 -20.27 21.68
N ASP A 250 7.05 -19.47 22.38
CA ASP A 250 5.86 -19.96 23.08
C ASP A 250 4.84 -20.56 22.10
N GLN A 251 3.96 -21.45 22.54
CA GLN A 251 2.94 -22.10 21.67
C GLN A 251 2.04 -21.10 20.92
N ALA A 252 1.84 -19.92 21.49
CA ALA A 252 1.04 -18.84 20.92
C ALA A 252 1.75 -18.07 19.79
N LEU A 253 3.03 -18.34 19.51
CA LEU A 253 3.83 -17.71 18.46
C LEU A 253 4.61 -18.76 17.67
N THR A 254 4.58 -18.70 16.35
CA THR A 254 5.42 -19.55 15.49
C THR A 254 6.44 -18.68 14.76
N ALA A 255 7.69 -19.14 14.70
CA ALA A 255 8.73 -18.54 13.87
C ALA A 255 9.01 -19.43 12.66
N GLU A 256 8.79 -18.92 11.47
CA GLU A 256 9.04 -19.63 10.20
C GLU A 256 10.23 -19.00 9.48
N GLU A 257 11.24 -19.81 9.18
CA GLU A 257 12.42 -19.33 8.46
C GLU A 257 12.07 -18.93 7.03
N ILE A 258 12.55 -17.76 6.61
CA ILE A 258 12.44 -17.26 5.25
C ILE A 258 13.69 -17.75 4.50
N SER A 259 13.55 -18.79 3.69
CA SER A 259 14.64 -19.32 2.88
C SER A 259 14.95 -18.39 1.70
N SER A 260 16.25 -18.08 1.47
CA SER A 260 16.68 -17.48 0.19
C SER A 260 16.42 -18.45 -0.96
N SER A 261 15.98 -17.92 -2.09
CA SER A 261 15.66 -18.68 -3.30
C SER A 261 16.86 -18.95 -4.22
N VAL A 262 18.04 -18.37 -3.94
CA VAL A 262 19.20 -18.44 -4.85
C VAL A 262 20.29 -19.39 -4.34
N PRO A 263 20.55 -20.52 -5.01
CA PRO A 263 21.63 -21.43 -4.66
C PRO A 263 23.01 -20.74 -4.72
N GLY A 264 23.79 -20.81 -3.64
CA GLY A 264 25.19 -20.35 -3.60
C GLY A 264 25.44 -19.00 -2.94
N ARG A 265 24.42 -18.17 -2.73
CA ARG A 265 24.51 -16.90 -1.99
C ARG A 265 24.14 -17.12 -0.52
N LYS A 266 25.12 -17.52 0.29
CA LYS A 266 24.91 -17.81 1.72
C LYS A 266 24.96 -16.52 2.53
N THR A 267 23.82 -16.13 3.11
CA THR A 267 23.78 -15.13 4.19
C THR A 267 24.22 -15.79 5.50
N GLY A 268 25.06 -15.13 6.28
CA GLY A 268 25.36 -15.57 7.65
C GLY A 268 24.19 -15.34 8.61
N VAL A 269 23.40 -14.30 8.32
CA VAL A 269 22.22 -13.91 9.08
C VAL A 269 20.99 -14.61 8.50
N ARG A 270 20.33 -15.43 9.32
CA ARG A 270 19.09 -16.12 8.99
C ARG A 270 17.91 -15.28 9.44
N ARG A 271 16.79 -15.35 8.70
CA ARG A 271 15.64 -14.51 8.98
C ARG A 271 14.35 -15.29 9.12
N PHE A 272 13.52 -14.89 10.08
CA PHE A 272 12.31 -15.59 10.47
C PHE A 272 11.10 -14.65 10.48
N ARG A 273 10.01 -15.09 9.85
CA ARG A 273 8.69 -14.48 9.98
C ARG A 273 8.02 -14.97 11.26
N LEU A 274 7.35 -14.06 11.96
CA LEU A 274 6.56 -14.38 13.14
C LEU A 274 5.07 -14.50 12.78
N LEU A 275 4.42 -15.56 13.28
CA LEU A 275 2.99 -15.80 13.11
C LEU A 275 2.34 -15.99 14.48
N LEU A 276 1.33 -15.17 14.77
CA LEU A 276 0.52 -15.32 15.99
C LEU A 276 -0.49 -16.47 15.84
N ARG A 277 -0.50 -17.37 16.82
CA ARG A 277 -1.52 -18.42 16.97
C ARG A 277 -2.60 -18.03 17.95
N ASP A 278 -2.25 -17.24 18.97
CA ASP A 278 -3.18 -16.70 19.96
C ASP A 278 -2.97 -15.19 20.12
N THR A 279 -4.04 -14.42 19.95
CA THR A 279 -4.01 -12.95 20.06
C THR A 279 -4.19 -12.47 21.50
N ALA A 280 -4.53 -13.33 22.46
CA ALA A 280 -4.69 -12.98 23.86
C ALA A 280 -3.34 -12.72 24.55
N GLN A 281 -2.31 -13.51 24.22
CA GLN A 281 -0.95 -13.27 24.70
C GLN A 281 -0.33 -12.07 23.96
N LYS A 282 0.23 -11.12 24.71
CA LYS A 282 0.81 -9.87 24.16
C LYS A 282 2.31 -9.71 24.44
N LEU A 283 2.91 -10.65 25.15
CA LEU A 283 4.33 -10.63 25.49
C LEU A 283 4.91 -12.01 25.17
N PHE A 284 5.95 -12.03 24.35
CA PHE A 284 6.60 -13.25 23.91
C PHE A 284 8.10 -13.13 24.10
N ARG A 285 8.72 -14.22 24.56
CA ARG A 285 10.17 -14.37 24.56
C ARG A 285 10.56 -15.31 23.42
N ILE A 286 11.48 -14.85 22.59
CA ILE A 286 12.01 -15.60 21.45
C ILE A 286 13.45 -15.93 21.80
N THR A 287 13.79 -17.21 21.82
CA THR A 287 15.08 -17.70 22.32
C THR A 287 15.84 -18.42 21.22
N ALA A 288 17.10 -18.05 20.99
CA ALA A 288 18.00 -18.77 20.10
C ALA A 288 18.69 -19.91 20.85
N VAL A 289 18.55 -21.14 20.35
CA VAL A 289 19.04 -22.36 21.01
C VAL A 289 19.87 -23.20 20.05
N LEU A 290 21.05 -23.63 20.49
CA LEU A 290 21.91 -24.58 19.79
C LEU A 290 22.03 -25.85 20.64
N GLY A 291 21.43 -26.95 20.17
CA GLY A 291 21.27 -28.16 20.99
C GLY A 291 20.39 -27.88 22.20
N ASN A 292 20.95 -28.00 23.41
CA ASN A 292 20.27 -27.69 24.68
C ASN A 292 20.73 -26.37 25.33
N ARG A 293 21.53 -25.55 24.63
CA ARG A 293 22.10 -24.31 25.18
C ARG A 293 21.41 -23.08 24.60
N GLU A 294 20.87 -22.22 25.47
CA GLU A 294 20.43 -20.87 25.09
C GLU A 294 21.64 -20.00 24.75
N LEU A 295 21.63 -19.41 23.55
CA LEU A 295 22.63 -18.45 23.09
C LEU A 295 22.21 -17.01 23.41
N GLY A 296 20.90 -16.75 23.42
CA GLY A 296 20.32 -15.47 23.81
C GLY A 296 18.84 -15.39 23.49
N SER A 297 18.19 -14.27 23.87
CA SER A 297 16.77 -14.07 23.64
C SER A 297 16.41 -12.62 23.32
N ALA A 298 15.29 -12.46 22.62
CA ALA A 298 14.64 -11.18 22.33
C ALA A 298 13.21 -11.19 22.90
N THR A 299 12.73 -10.02 23.31
CA THR A 299 11.35 -9.86 23.80
C THR A 299 10.51 -9.14 22.76
N LEU A 300 9.47 -9.81 22.26
CA LEU A 300 8.44 -9.20 21.43
C LEU A 300 7.28 -8.76 22.32
N ARG A 301 6.94 -7.46 22.25
CA ARG A 301 5.74 -6.90 22.87
C ARG A 301 4.75 -6.55 21.78
N ILE A 302 3.53 -7.04 21.90
CA ILE A 302 2.45 -6.74 20.99
C ILE A 302 1.55 -5.72 21.66
N ALA A 303 1.21 -4.67 20.93
CA ALA A 303 0.29 -3.66 21.40
C ALA A 303 -1.04 -4.34 21.79
N PRO A 304 -1.60 -4.03 22.97
CA PRO A 304 -2.98 -4.36 23.22
C PRO A 304 -3.79 -3.58 22.18
N ASP A 305 -4.62 -4.31 21.44
CA ASP A 305 -5.55 -3.73 20.49
C ASP A 305 -6.37 -2.71 21.30
N SER A 306 -6.25 -1.43 20.98
CA SER A 306 -6.79 -0.34 21.80
C SER A 306 -8.31 -0.39 21.81
N GLY A 307 -8.89 -1.17 22.73
CA GLY A 307 -10.33 -1.42 22.81
C GLY A 307 -10.93 -2.25 21.65
N GLU A 308 -10.12 -2.66 20.67
CA GLU A 308 -10.56 -3.37 19.47
C GLU A 308 -10.28 -4.86 19.65
N GLN A 309 -11.21 -5.66 20.19
CA GLN A 309 -11.03 -7.11 20.23
C GLN A 309 -10.82 -7.65 18.79
N ILE A 310 -9.60 -8.06 18.45
CA ILE A 310 -9.27 -8.77 17.22
C ILE A 310 -9.47 -10.26 17.49
N THR A 311 -10.72 -10.71 17.33
CA THR A 311 -11.06 -12.13 17.40
C THR A 311 -10.96 -12.72 16.00
N LEU A 312 -10.08 -13.70 15.82
CA LEU A 312 -9.99 -14.50 14.61
C LEU A 312 -11.33 -15.23 14.39
N GLY A 313 -11.85 -15.20 13.16
CA GLY A 313 -13.05 -15.97 12.79
C GLY A 313 -14.40 -15.36 13.18
N ARG A 314 -14.48 -14.05 13.48
CA ARG A 314 -15.76 -13.37 13.70
C ARG A 314 -16.49 -13.06 12.39
N ASP A 315 -17.82 -13.00 12.48
CA ASP A 315 -18.67 -12.40 11.46
C ASP A 315 -18.25 -10.95 11.19
N PHE A 316 -18.13 -10.57 9.92
CA PHE A 316 -17.66 -9.26 9.50
C PHE A 316 -18.48 -8.73 8.33
N SER A 317 -18.90 -7.47 8.42
CA SER A 317 -19.44 -6.70 7.30
C SER A 317 -19.15 -5.21 7.49
N LEU A 318 -19.49 -4.42 6.48
CA LEU A 318 -19.45 -2.97 6.54
C LEU A 318 -20.85 -2.40 6.77
N ASP A 319 -20.94 -1.32 7.54
CA ASP A 319 -22.15 -0.50 7.69
C ASP A 319 -22.36 0.46 6.49
N PRO A 320 -23.46 1.24 6.44
CA PRO A 320 -23.72 2.18 5.33
C PRO A 320 -22.64 3.23 5.08
N GLN A 321 -21.77 3.49 6.05
CA GLN A 321 -20.64 4.43 5.93
C GLN A 321 -19.33 3.73 5.54
N GLY A 322 -19.31 2.40 5.47
CA GLY A 322 -18.13 1.59 5.19
C GLY A 322 -17.34 1.21 6.43
N ARG A 323 -17.95 1.23 7.62
CA ARG A 323 -17.28 0.92 8.89
C ARG A 323 -17.42 -0.56 9.23
N PRO A 324 -16.40 -1.16 9.84
CA PRO A 324 -16.48 -2.53 10.27
C PRO A 324 -17.51 -2.72 11.38
N GLN A 325 -18.33 -3.76 11.24
CA GLN A 325 -19.25 -4.24 12.26
C GLN A 325 -19.14 -5.77 12.40
N PRO A 326 -19.25 -6.31 13.63
CA PRO A 326 -19.16 -7.74 13.88
C PRO A 326 -20.50 -8.46 13.60
N ALA A 327 -21.01 -8.31 12.38
CA ALA A 327 -22.30 -8.85 11.96
C ALA A 327 -22.27 -9.23 10.47
N LEU A 328 -23.21 -10.07 10.03
CA LEU A 328 -23.34 -10.49 8.63
C LEU A 328 -24.38 -9.70 7.82
N SER A 329 -25.15 -8.82 8.47
CA SER A 329 -26.26 -8.08 7.86
C SER A 329 -25.85 -6.86 7.03
N GLY A 330 -24.57 -6.48 7.04
CA GLY A 330 -24.05 -5.36 6.27
C GLY A 330 -23.54 -5.73 4.88
N LEU A 331 -22.73 -4.84 4.31
CA LEU A 331 -22.08 -5.04 3.02
C LEU A 331 -20.90 -6.01 3.14
N ARG A 332 -20.92 -7.07 2.34
CA ARG A 332 -19.86 -8.08 2.18
C ARG A 332 -19.77 -8.49 0.72
N GLY A 333 -19.08 -7.71 -0.12
CA GLY A 333 -19.27 -7.83 -1.55
C GLY A 333 -20.58 -7.19 -2.02
N THR A 334 -21.68 -7.73 -1.50
CA THR A 334 -23.08 -7.36 -1.74
C THR A 334 -23.83 -7.23 -0.40
N LEU A 335 -25.12 -6.85 -0.46
CA LEU A 335 -25.98 -6.83 0.74
C LEU A 335 -26.60 -8.22 0.94
N ALA A 336 -26.57 -8.72 2.19
CA ALA A 336 -27.13 -10.02 2.55
C ALA A 336 -28.67 -10.05 2.44
N ASP A 337 -29.33 -8.96 2.82
CA ASP A 337 -30.80 -8.81 2.88
C ASP A 337 -31.39 -8.18 1.61
N ALA A 338 -30.82 -8.47 0.44
CA ALA A 338 -31.49 -8.21 -0.84
C ALA A 338 -32.70 -9.14 -0.97
N SER A 339 -33.72 -8.95 -0.12
CA SER A 339 -34.91 -9.76 -0.09
C SER A 339 -35.52 -9.77 -1.50
N PRO A 340 -35.82 -10.93 -2.08
CA PRO A 340 -36.48 -11.03 -3.39
C PRO A 340 -37.87 -10.38 -3.41
N GLN A 341 -38.37 -9.90 -2.26
CA GLN A 341 -39.64 -9.19 -2.10
C GLN A 341 -39.53 -7.66 -2.11
N ALA A 342 -38.33 -7.07 -2.06
CA ALA A 342 -38.20 -5.65 -2.33
C ALA A 342 -38.53 -5.44 -3.82
N ALA A 343 -39.57 -4.65 -4.12
CA ALA A 343 -39.97 -4.39 -5.50
C ALA A 343 -38.72 -4.00 -6.31
N PRO A 344 -38.38 -4.73 -7.38
CA PRO A 344 -37.18 -4.42 -8.13
C PRO A 344 -37.34 -3.00 -8.65
N VAL A 345 -36.46 -2.10 -8.21
CA VAL A 345 -36.29 -0.82 -8.89
C VAL A 345 -35.83 -1.19 -10.31
N GLN A 346 -36.76 -1.15 -11.25
CA GLN A 346 -36.50 -1.47 -12.65
C GLN A 346 -35.54 -0.41 -13.19
N THR A 347 -34.26 -0.73 -13.16
CA THR A 347 -33.23 -0.01 -13.90
C THR A 347 -33.35 -0.43 -15.35
N ASP A 348 -33.55 0.53 -16.26
CA ASP A 348 -33.52 0.26 -17.69
C ASP A 348 -32.11 -0.26 -18.07
N PRO A 349 -31.98 -1.52 -18.53
CA PRO A 349 -30.68 -2.09 -18.81
C PRO A 349 -30.01 -1.36 -19.98
N ARG A 350 -28.70 -1.18 -19.91
CA ARG A 350 -27.95 -0.65 -21.04
C ARG A 350 -27.81 -1.73 -22.10
N LEU A 351 -28.25 -1.42 -23.32
CA LEU A 351 -28.04 -2.26 -24.50
C LEU A 351 -26.60 -2.09 -25.01
N LEU A 352 -25.94 -3.22 -25.20
CA LEU A 352 -24.54 -3.33 -25.61
C LEU A 352 -24.39 -4.30 -26.79
N THR A 353 -23.35 -4.13 -27.58
CA THR A 353 -22.89 -5.18 -28.50
C THR A 353 -22.08 -6.20 -27.71
N VAL A 354 -22.06 -7.45 -28.16
CA VAL A 354 -21.28 -8.51 -27.49
C VAL A 354 -19.80 -8.14 -27.43
N ASP A 355 -19.26 -7.55 -28.50
CA ASP A 355 -17.86 -7.10 -28.57
C ASP A 355 -17.49 -6.05 -27.51
N SER A 356 -18.48 -5.29 -27.01
CA SER A 356 -18.24 -4.29 -25.97
C SER A 356 -18.11 -4.86 -24.56
N LEU A 357 -18.33 -6.17 -24.38
CA LEU A 357 -18.10 -6.86 -23.11
C LEU A 357 -16.64 -7.27 -22.88
N GLY A 358 -15.80 -7.15 -23.91
CA GLY A 358 -14.42 -7.63 -23.92
C GLY A 358 -14.25 -8.85 -24.84
N HIS A 359 -13.07 -9.45 -24.80
CA HIS A 359 -12.73 -10.58 -25.66
C HIS A 359 -13.30 -11.89 -25.08
N PRO A 360 -13.84 -12.79 -25.92
CA PRO A 360 -14.25 -14.12 -25.46
C PRO A 360 -13.04 -14.87 -24.89
N SER A 361 -13.27 -15.56 -23.79
CA SER A 361 -12.23 -16.32 -23.09
C SER A 361 -11.87 -17.55 -23.89
N SER A 362 -10.58 -17.88 -23.96
CA SER A 362 -10.11 -19.20 -24.40
C SER A 362 -9.76 -20.07 -23.20
N ALA A 363 -9.68 -21.39 -23.37
CA ALA A 363 -9.22 -22.30 -22.32
C ALA A 363 -7.81 -21.91 -21.78
N LEU A 364 -6.93 -21.43 -22.66
CA LEU A 364 -5.60 -20.95 -22.28
C LEU A 364 -5.68 -19.65 -21.46
N THR A 365 -6.54 -18.71 -21.87
CA THR A 365 -6.80 -17.45 -21.17
C THR A 365 -7.32 -17.71 -19.76
N ILE A 366 -8.27 -18.65 -19.63
CA ILE A 366 -8.84 -19.09 -18.37
C ILE A 366 -7.75 -19.63 -17.43
N SER A 367 -6.91 -20.53 -17.93
CA SER A 367 -5.81 -21.09 -17.13
C SER A 367 -4.87 -20.00 -16.61
N LYS A 368 -4.56 -18.99 -17.42
CA LYS A 368 -3.72 -17.86 -17.00
C LYS A 368 -4.39 -17.03 -15.89
N HIS A 369 -5.70 -16.79 -16.00
CA HIS A 369 -6.42 -16.03 -14.98
C HIS A 369 -6.49 -16.74 -13.63
N VAL A 370 -6.76 -18.05 -13.62
CA VAL A 370 -6.81 -18.85 -12.38
C VAL A 370 -5.45 -18.98 -11.71
N SER A 371 -4.36 -18.85 -12.48
CA SER A 371 -2.98 -18.87 -12.00
C SER A 371 -2.41 -17.48 -11.71
N SER A 372 -3.17 -16.40 -11.92
CA SER A 372 -2.70 -15.04 -11.66
C SER A 372 -2.37 -14.80 -10.18
N PRO A 373 -1.44 -13.89 -9.84
CA PRO A 373 -1.11 -13.54 -8.45
C PRO A 373 -2.34 -13.20 -7.60
N ALA A 374 -3.27 -12.41 -8.14
CA ALA A 374 -4.51 -12.06 -7.48
C ALA A 374 -5.40 -13.29 -7.22
N ALA A 375 -5.56 -14.20 -8.19
CA ALA A 375 -6.35 -15.41 -8.01
C ALA A 375 -5.73 -16.38 -6.98
N LEU A 376 -4.40 -16.54 -6.99
CA LEU A 376 -3.67 -17.33 -5.99
C LEU A 376 -3.82 -16.75 -4.58
N PHE A 377 -3.79 -15.43 -4.46
CA PHE A 377 -4.05 -14.72 -3.21
C PHE A 377 -5.49 -14.97 -2.72
N LEU A 378 -6.49 -14.80 -3.58
CA LEU A 378 -7.89 -15.07 -3.24
C LEU A 378 -8.10 -16.52 -2.81
N ASP A 379 -7.50 -17.49 -3.50
CA ASP A 379 -7.58 -18.92 -3.13
C ASP A 379 -7.03 -19.18 -1.72
N SER A 380 -5.90 -18.57 -1.37
CA SER A 380 -5.34 -18.64 -0.01
C SER A 380 -6.24 -17.96 1.02
N LEU A 381 -6.79 -16.78 0.69
CA LEU A 381 -7.68 -16.03 1.59
C LEU A 381 -9.00 -16.77 1.81
N ALA A 382 -9.57 -17.39 0.78
CA ALA A 382 -10.79 -18.18 0.87
C ALA A 382 -10.66 -19.35 1.85
N ARG A 383 -9.51 -20.05 1.86
CA ARG A 383 -9.25 -21.14 2.82
C ARG A 383 -9.07 -20.65 4.26
N GLN A 384 -8.51 -19.46 4.45
CA GLN A 384 -8.26 -18.89 5.77
C GLN A 384 -9.43 -18.09 6.32
N GLY A 385 -10.35 -17.64 5.47
CA GLY A 385 -11.47 -16.77 5.80
C GLY A 385 -11.07 -15.31 6.04
N SER A 386 -9.94 -15.03 6.69
CA SER A 386 -9.41 -13.68 6.86
C SER A 386 -7.92 -13.67 7.19
N MET A 387 -7.24 -12.57 6.89
CA MET A 387 -5.80 -12.37 7.14
C MET A 387 -5.53 -10.98 7.71
N ALA A 388 -4.54 -10.83 8.58
CA ALA A 388 -4.04 -9.50 8.97
C ALA A 388 -3.60 -8.72 7.73
N TYR A 389 -3.81 -7.40 7.73
CA TYR A 389 -3.55 -6.58 6.54
C TYR A 389 -2.08 -6.64 6.08
N GLY A 390 -1.11 -6.57 7.01
CA GLY A 390 0.31 -6.72 6.69
C GLY A 390 0.61 -8.06 6.05
N THR A 391 0.13 -9.16 6.65
CA THR A 391 0.28 -10.52 6.10
C THR A 391 -0.31 -10.67 4.70
N ALA A 392 -1.52 -10.13 4.48
CA ALA A 392 -2.19 -10.18 3.19
C ALA A 392 -1.41 -9.42 2.11
N LYS A 393 -0.99 -8.19 2.43
CA LYS A 393 -0.18 -7.34 1.55
C LYS A 393 1.15 -8.01 1.20
N ASP A 394 1.86 -8.57 2.18
CA ASP A 394 3.15 -9.23 1.97
C ASP A 394 3.02 -10.50 1.14
N GLN A 395 1.97 -11.29 1.39
CA GLN A 395 1.68 -12.47 0.58
C GLN A 395 1.43 -12.09 -0.88
N LEU A 396 0.61 -11.06 -1.12
CA LEU A 396 0.31 -10.60 -2.46
C LEU A 396 1.55 -10.01 -3.15
N ALA A 397 2.37 -9.23 -2.44
CA ALA A 397 3.63 -8.70 -2.98
C ALA A 397 4.58 -9.82 -3.43
N ARG A 398 4.74 -10.88 -2.63
CA ARG A 398 5.54 -12.05 -3.04
C ARG A 398 4.96 -12.77 -4.25
N LEU A 399 3.64 -12.87 -4.36
CA LEU A 399 2.99 -13.49 -5.52
C LEU A 399 3.21 -12.64 -6.78
N LEU A 400 3.13 -11.31 -6.67
CA LEU A 400 3.37 -10.37 -7.76
C LEU A 400 4.83 -10.41 -8.23
N ALA A 401 5.78 -10.30 -7.31
CA ALA A 401 7.21 -10.36 -7.61
C ALA A 401 7.63 -11.67 -8.27
N ARG A 402 7.07 -12.82 -7.84
CA ARG A 402 7.34 -14.13 -8.46
C ARG A 402 6.85 -14.25 -9.91
N ASN A 403 5.97 -13.36 -10.34
CA ASN A 403 5.43 -13.34 -11.70
C ASN A 403 5.93 -12.10 -12.48
N ASP A 404 6.97 -11.43 -11.97
CA ASP A 404 7.55 -10.21 -12.57
C ASP A 404 6.52 -9.09 -12.80
N GLU A 405 5.53 -8.99 -11.89
CA GLU A 405 4.47 -7.97 -11.95
C GLU A 405 4.87 -6.74 -11.12
N GLU A 406 4.98 -5.58 -11.78
CA GLU A 406 5.40 -4.32 -11.15
C GLU A 406 4.29 -3.60 -10.34
N VAL A 407 3.04 -4.09 -10.41
CA VAL A 407 1.92 -3.46 -9.70
C VAL A 407 2.08 -3.62 -8.19
N ARG A 408 1.73 -2.57 -7.44
CA ARG A 408 1.84 -2.56 -5.99
C ARG A 408 0.72 -3.36 -5.33
N ALA A 409 1.06 -4.19 -4.34
CA ALA A 409 0.10 -5.05 -3.64
C ALA A 409 -1.08 -4.29 -2.99
N ASP A 410 -0.85 -3.09 -2.46
CA ASP A 410 -1.93 -2.26 -1.90
C ASP A 410 -2.92 -1.77 -2.97
N LYS A 411 -2.43 -1.45 -4.17
CA LYS A 411 -3.30 -1.12 -5.32
C LYS A 411 -4.15 -2.32 -5.74
N VAL A 412 -3.56 -3.52 -5.77
CA VAL A 412 -4.32 -4.75 -6.06
C VAL A 412 -5.36 -5.04 -4.98
N LEU A 413 -5.04 -4.89 -3.69
CA LEU A 413 -6.01 -5.07 -2.60
C LEU A 413 -7.16 -4.06 -2.67
N LEU A 414 -6.87 -2.80 -2.96
CA LEU A 414 -7.89 -1.76 -3.12
C LEU A 414 -8.78 -2.00 -4.34
N ASP A 415 -8.22 -2.50 -5.44
CA ASP A 415 -8.97 -2.89 -6.63
C ASP A 415 -9.86 -4.13 -6.39
N LEU A 416 -9.32 -5.18 -5.74
CA LEU A 416 -10.10 -6.35 -5.31
C LEU A 416 -11.21 -5.95 -4.35
N ARG A 417 -10.94 -5.02 -3.43
CA ARG A 417 -11.95 -4.43 -2.55
C ARG A 417 -12.96 -3.65 -3.39
N CYS A 418 -12.56 -2.79 -4.31
CA CYS A 418 -13.49 -1.98 -5.11
C CYS A 418 -14.52 -2.86 -5.85
N ARG A 419 -14.08 -4.03 -6.36
CA ARG A 419 -14.93 -5.00 -7.06
C ARG A 419 -15.67 -6.01 -6.17
N GLY A 420 -15.42 -6.01 -4.86
CA GLY A 420 -16.10 -6.90 -3.91
C GLY A 420 -15.58 -8.32 -3.87
N HIS A 421 -14.33 -8.53 -4.27
CA HIS A 421 -13.64 -9.81 -4.05
C HIS A 421 -13.15 -9.98 -2.62
N VAL A 422 -12.86 -8.87 -1.92
CA VAL A 422 -12.45 -8.86 -0.50
C VAL A 422 -13.10 -7.68 0.20
N GLU A 423 -13.16 -7.72 1.53
CA GLU A 423 -13.41 -6.53 2.34
C GLU A 423 -12.21 -6.21 3.24
N ILE A 424 -11.98 -4.93 3.50
CA ILE A 424 -10.86 -4.46 4.32
C ILE A 424 -11.41 -3.79 5.58
N GLU A 425 -11.03 -4.32 6.74
CA GLU A 425 -11.34 -3.77 8.04
C GLU A 425 -10.44 -2.57 8.36
N THR A 426 -11.02 -1.54 8.97
CA THR A 426 -10.30 -0.33 9.41
C THR A 426 -10.42 -0.13 10.92
N SER A 427 -9.36 0.35 11.58
CA SER A 427 -9.43 0.81 12.97
C SER A 427 -10.33 2.04 13.13
N THR A 428 -10.58 2.44 14.38
CA THR A 428 -11.27 3.70 14.72
C THR A 428 -10.70 4.95 14.03
N LYS A 429 -9.38 4.98 13.80
CA LYS A 429 -8.66 6.07 13.12
C LYS A 429 -8.58 5.93 11.59
N GLY A 430 -9.06 4.81 11.04
CA GLY A 430 -9.05 4.54 9.59
C GLY A 430 -7.89 3.67 9.08
N HIS A 431 -7.05 3.12 9.94
CA HIS A 431 -5.93 2.26 9.51
C HIS A 431 -6.42 0.89 9.08
N PHE A 432 -5.92 0.35 7.97
CA PHE A 432 -6.25 -1.03 7.56
C PHE A 432 -5.67 -2.05 8.53
N THR A 433 -6.52 -2.93 9.06
CA THR A 433 -6.15 -3.92 10.08
C THR A 433 -6.25 -5.36 9.56
N ARG A 434 -7.25 -5.66 8.72
CA ARG A 434 -7.54 -7.03 8.28
C ARG A 434 -8.18 -7.08 6.89
N VAL A 435 -7.90 -8.13 6.13
CA VAL A 435 -8.56 -8.46 4.87
C VAL A 435 -9.45 -9.68 5.11
N HIS A 436 -10.72 -9.59 4.73
CA HIS A 436 -11.73 -10.61 4.93
C HIS A 436 -12.17 -11.20 3.61
N ALA A 437 -12.35 -12.52 3.60
CA ALA A 437 -12.95 -13.23 2.49
C ALA A 437 -14.44 -12.86 2.38
N VAL A 438 -14.90 -12.79 1.13
CA VAL A 438 -16.27 -12.46 0.76
C VAL A 438 -16.92 -13.69 0.11
N PRO A 439 -18.18 -14.03 0.45
CA PRO A 439 -18.88 -15.16 -0.17
C PRO A 439 -18.92 -15.06 -1.71
N PRO A 440 -18.46 -16.09 -2.45
CA PRO A 440 -18.54 -16.15 -3.90
C PRO A 440 -19.98 -16.00 -4.41
N THR A 441 -20.20 -15.07 -5.34
CA THR A 441 -21.54 -14.75 -5.83
C THR A 441 -21.51 -14.35 -7.31
N LEU A 442 -22.46 -14.87 -8.07
CA LEU A 442 -22.79 -14.45 -9.42
C LEU A 442 -23.96 -13.48 -9.35
N TYR A 443 -23.85 -12.30 -9.94
CA TYR A 443 -24.89 -11.29 -9.84
C TYR A 443 -25.24 -10.69 -11.20
N ARG A 444 -26.50 -10.29 -11.34
CA ARG A 444 -27.00 -9.66 -12.56
C ARG A 444 -26.46 -8.23 -12.70
N LEU A 445 -25.87 -7.90 -13.86
CA LEU A 445 -25.53 -6.52 -14.20
C LEU A 445 -26.74 -5.80 -14.82
N PRO A 446 -26.84 -4.47 -14.71
CA PRO A 446 -27.83 -3.65 -15.44
C PRO A 446 -27.49 -3.55 -16.95
N LEU A 447 -27.14 -4.67 -17.57
CA LEU A 447 -26.62 -4.80 -18.93
C LEU A 447 -27.34 -5.91 -19.69
N VAL A 448 -27.54 -5.67 -20.99
CA VAL A 448 -27.99 -6.66 -21.97
C VAL A 448 -27.10 -6.54 -23.19
N ALA A 449 -26.51 -7.65 -23.64
CA ALA A 449 -25.65 -7.70 -24.81
C ALA A 449 -26.18 -8.72 -25.82
N GLY A 450 -26.36 -8.31 -27.08
CA GLY A 450 -26.94 -9.21 -28.09
C GLY A 450 -28.32 -9.77 -27.73
N GLY A 451 -29.11 -9.01 -26.96
CA GLY A 451 -30.41 -9.46 -26.42
C GLY A 451 -30.31 -10.40 -25.21
N GLN A 452 -29.10 -10.74 -24.76
CA GLN A 452 -28.88 -11.66 -23.65
C GLN A 452 -28.47 -10.93 -22.36
N PRO A 453 -28.97 -11.42 -21.21
CA PRO A 453 -28.49 -11.09 -19.89
C PRO A 453 -26.95 -11.17 -19.68
N VAL A 454 -26.33 -10.13 -19.12
CA VAL A 454 -24.93 -10.17 -18.62
C VAL A 454 -24.84 -10.28 -17.10
N CYS A 455 -24.01 -11.19 -16.59
CA CYS A 455 -23.70 -11.36 -15.17
C CYS A 455 -22.25 -10.98 -14.85
N GLY A 456 -22.02 -10.48 -13.63
CA GLY A 456 -20.70 -10.25 -13.06
C GLY A 456 -20.38 -11.25 -11.96
N ILE A 457 -19.10 -11.35 -11.59
CA ILE A 457 -18.60 -12.24 -10.54
C ILE A 457 -18.08 -11.40 -9.38
N LEU A 458 -18.39 -11.80 -8.15
CA LEU A 458 -17.80 -11.22 -6.95
C LEU A 458 -17.37 -12.32 -5.95
N GLY A 459 -16.69 -11.88 -4.90
CA GLY A 459 -16.31 -12.72 -3.78
C GLY A 459 -14.91 -13.33 -3.91
N THR A 460 -14.49 -14.00 -2.85
CA THR A 460 -13.18 -14.63 -2.73
C THR A 460 -13.28 -16.09 -3.17
N LEU A 461 -13.02 -16.34 -4.45
CA LEU A 461 -13.19 -17.68 -5.04
C LEU A 461 -11.96 -18.57 -4.79
N LEU A 462 -12.22 -19.84 -4.48
CA LEU A 462 -11.23 -20.92 -4.56
C LEU A 462 -10.90 -21.24 -6.02
N GLN A 463 -9.70 -21.76 -6.28
CA GLN A 463 -9.30 -22.20 -7.63
C GLN A 463 -10.28 -23.21 -8.25
N GLN A 464 -10.83 -24.12 -7.45
CA GLN A 464 -11.82 -25.09 -7.93
C GLN A 464 -13.10 -24.38 -8.39
N GLN A 465 -13.56 -23.37 -7.67
CA GLN A 465 -14.77 -22.62 -8.04
C GLN A 465 -14.58 -21.86 -9.34
N TRP A 466 -13.39 -21.27 -9.54
CA TRP A 466 -13.02 -20.71 -10.85
C TRP A 466 -13.14 -21.75 -11.95
N ARG A 467 -12.47 -22.91 -11.82
CA ARG A 467 -12.52 -23.98 -12.83
C ARG A 467 -13.95 -24.43 -13.14
N THR A 468 -14.75 -24.72 -12.11
CA THR A 468 -16.13 -25.15 -12.29
C THR A 468 -16.97 -24.07 -12.99
N LEU A 469 -16.79 -22.80 -12.65
CA LEU A 469 -17.49 -21.69 -13.31
C LEU A 469 -17.19 -21.66 -14.82
N PHE A 470 -15.92 -21.78 -15.18
CA PHE A 470 -15.50 -21.80 -16.58
C PHE A 470 -16.01 -23.03 -17.35
N GLU A 471 -15.99 -24.20 -16.72
CA GLU A 471 -16.52 -25.45 -17.32
C GLU A 471 -18.04 -25.39 -17.55
N GLN A 472 -18.79 -24.82 -16.61
CA GLN A 472 -20.26 -24.79 -16.67
C GLN A 472 -20.81 -23.69 -17.56
N ALA A 473 -20.18 -22.52 -17.57
CA ALA A 473 -20.59 -21.44 -18.47
C ALA A 473 -20.17 -21.74 -19.92
N GLY A 474 -18.98 -22.29 -20.13
CA GLY A 474 -18.34 -22.40 -21.43
C GLY A 474 -17.50 -21.16 -21.75
N ALA A 475 -16.38 -21.34 -22.44
CA ALA A 475 -15.40 -20.28 -22.67
C ALA A 475 -15.95 -19.14 -23.58
N ASP A 476 -16.78 -19.50 -24.56
CA ASP A 476 -17.33 -18.59 -25.57
C ASP A 476 -18.33 -17.54 -25.03
N VAL A 477 -18.87 -17.77 -23.83
CA VAL A 477 -19.82 -16.84 -23.18
C VAL A 477 -19.18 -15.99 -22.09
N ILE A 478 -17.91 -16.23 -21.78
CA ILE A 478 -17.17 -15.47 -20.77
C ILE A 478 -16.32 -14.44 -21.48
N HIS A 479 -16.62 -13.17 -21.25
CA HIS A 479 -15.89 -12.05 -21.79
C HIS A 479 -14.96 -11.47 -20.72
N CYS A 480 -13.72 -11.25 -21.12
CA CYS A 480 -12.67 -10.64 -20.30
C CYS A 480 -12.19 -9.35 -20.94
N ASP A 481 -12.00 -8.34 -20.11
CA ASP A 481 -11.23 -7.16 -20.52
C ASP A 481 -9.77 -7.54 -20.76
N PRO A 482 -9.02 -6.75 -21.54
CA PRO A 482 -7.59 -6.95 -21.70
C PRO A 482 -6.91 -7.06 -20.33
N PRO A 483 -6.04 -8.06 -20.12
CA PRO A 483 -5.39 -8.25 -18.84
C PRO A 483 -4.50 -7.03 -18.52
N THR A 484 -4.68 -6.49 -17.32
CA THR A 484 -3.75 -5.52 -16.73
C THR A 484 -2.79 -6.27 -15.83
N ALA A 485 -1.49 -6.04 -16.03
CA ALA A 485 -0.39 -6.61 -15.26
C ALA A 485 -0.70 -6.70 -13.75
N GLY A 486 -0.67 -7.91 -13.20
CA GLY A 486 -0.89 -8.23 -11.79
C GLY A 486 -2.30 -8.02 -11.22
N LEU A 487 -3.25 -7.44 -11.98
CA LEU A 487 -4.65 -7.31 -11.57
C LEU A 487 -5.48 -8.51 -12.02
N LEU A 488 -6.50 -8.85 -11.23
CA LEU A 488 -7.50 -9.82 -11.68
C LEU A 488 -8.29 -9.18 -12.85
N PRO A 489 -8.51 -9.85 -14.00
CA PRO A 489 -9.32 -9.30 -15.08
C PRO A 489 -10.78 -9.11 -14.64
N ALA A 490 -11.47 -8.13 -15.22
CA ALA A 490 -12.92 -8.08 -15.10
C ALA A 490 -13.53 -9.16 -15.99
N LEU A 491 -14.46 -9.94 -15.43
CA LEU A 491 -15.09 -11.07 -16.08
C LEU A 491 -16.60 -10.87 -16.14
N ARG A 492 -17.17 -11.06 -17.32
CA ARG A 492 -18.60 -10.91 -17.61
C ARG A 492 -19.10 -12.17 -18.28
N ILE A 493 -20.22 -12.71 -17.79
CA ILE A 493 -20.80 -13.95 -18.31
C ILE A 493 -22.09 -13.61 -19.04
N LEU A 494 -22.17 -13.96 -20.32
CA LEU A 494 -23.39 -13.89 -21.09
C LEU A 494 -24.26 -15.11 -20.78
N VAL A 495 -25.49 -14.88 -20.32
CA VAL A 495 -26.42 -15.95 -19.94
C VAL A 495 -27.73 -15.81 -20.72
N ARG A 496 -28.38 -16.94 -21.00
CA ARG A 496 -29.63 -16.96 -21.77
C ARG A 496 -30.78 -16.32 -20.99
N ASP A 497 -30.84 -16.63 -19.69
CA ASP A 497 -31.89 -16.26 -18.77
C ASP A 497 -31.41 -16.39 -17.31
N GLU A 498 -32.25 -15.97 -16.36
CA GLU A 498 -31.95 -16.04 -14.93
C GLU A 498 -31.81 -17.49 -14.42
N ALA A 499 -32.57 -18.43 -14.99
CA ALA A 499 -32.47 -19.85 -14.64
C ALA A 499 -31.09 -20.42 -15.01
N SER A 500 -30.52 -20.01 -16.13
CA SER A 500 -29.18 -20.39 -16.55
C SER A 500 -28.11 -19.79 -15.65
N ALA A 501 -28.26 -18.52 -15.24
CA ALA A 501 -27.38 -17.90 -14.27
C ALA A 501 -27.38 -18.65 -12.92
N ALA A 502 -28.57 -18.98 -12.42
CA ALA A 502 -28.73 -19.72 -11.16
C ALA A 502 -28.11 -21.12 -11.21
N ARG A 503 -28.24 -21.84 -12.35
CA ARG A 503 -27.61 -23.16 -12.53
C ARG A 503 -26.07 -23.07 -12.53
N ILE A 504 -25.50 -22.10 -13.26
CA ILE A 504 -24.05 -21.88 -13.30
C ILE A 504 -23.53 -21.56 -11.90
N ALA A 505 -24.19 -20.64 -11.20
CA ALA A 505 -23.83 -20.24 -9.84
C ALA A 505 -23.88 -21.44 -8.87
N MET A 506 -24.98 -22.19 -8.88
CA MET A 506 -25.17 -23.37 -8.02
C MET A 506 -24.09 -24.43 -8.26
N ALA A 507 -23.76 -24.71 -9.52
CA ALA A 507 -22.74 -25.69 -9.86
C ALA A 507 -21.34 -25.28 -9.36
N ALA A 508 -21.02 -23.97 -9.40
CA ALA A 508 -19.78 -23.42 -8.87
C ALA A 508 -19.79 -23.19 -7.34
N GLY A 509 -20.89 -23.52 -6.64
CA GLY A 509 -21.04 -23.28 -5.20
C GLY A 509 -21.13 -21.79 -4.84
N MET A 510 -21.81 -21.00 -5.69
CA MET A 510 -21.97 -19.55 -5.57
C MET A 510 -23.45 -19.19 -5.39
N ALA A 511 -23.72 -18.05 -4.75
CA ALA A 511 -25.05 -17.46 -4.74
C ALA A 511 -25.37 -16.82 -6.11
N SER A 512 -26.66 -16.76 -6.47
CA SER A 512 -27.16 -16.01 -7.64
C SER A 512 -28.01 -14.84 -7.16
N LEU A 513 -27.59 -13.61 -7.44
CA LEU A 513 -28.26 -12.39 -6.95
C LEU A 513 -28.79 -11.48 -8.07
N PRO A 514 -29.88 -10.74 -7.81
CA PRO A 514 -30.35 -9.67 -8.69
C PRO A 514 -29.36 -8.49 -8.70
N PRO A 515 -29.57 -7.46 -9.53
CA PRO A 515 -28.70 -6.28 -9.57
C PRO A 515 -28.53 -5.61 -8.20
N GLN A 516 -27.28 -5.42 -7.79
CA GLN A 516 -26.93 -4.93 -6.45
C GLN A 516 -26.62 -3.43 -6.40
N SER A 517 -26.32 -2.80 -7.54
CA SER A 517 -25.86 -1.40 -7.61
C SER A 517 -26.86 -0.41 -7.00
N VAL A 518 -28.13 -0.46 -7.40
CA VAL A 518 -29.18 0.43 -6.87
C VAL A 518 -29.41 0.21 -5.39
N GLN A 519 -29.41 -1.06 -4.95
CA GLN A 519 -29.68 -1.43 -3.56
C GLN A 519 -28.60 -0.89 -2.63
N ILE A 520 -27.32 -1.07 -3.00
CA ILE A 520 -26.18 -0.54 -2.26
C ILE A 520 -26.19 0.99 -2.28
N ALA A 521 -26.43 1.63 -3.43
CA ALA A 521 -26.50 3.09 -3.52
C ALA A 521 -27.60 3.67 -2.62
N SER A 522 -28.75 3.02 -2.55
CA SER A 522 -29.88 3.43 -1.71
C SER A 522 -29.61 3.24 -0.22
N TRP A 523 -29.03 2.08 0.15
CA TRP A 523 -28.68 1.71 1.51
C TRP A 523 -27.54 2.56 2.10
N ALA A 524 -26.61 3.03 1.27
CA ALA A 524 -25.47 3.83 1.69
C ALA A 524 -25.86 5.10 2.47
N ALA A 525 -24.98 5.52 3.38
CA ALA A 525 -25.15 6.75 4.13
C ALA A 525 -25.08 8.00 3.23
N THR A 526 -25.52 9.13 3.78
CA THR A 526 -25.30 10.46 3.21
C THR A 526 -24.14 11.18 3.89
N CYS A 527 -23.60 12.23 3.25
CA CYS A 527 -22.67 13.15 3.90
C CYS A 527 -23.23 13.72 5.22
N GLU A 528 -24.54 13.93 5.32
CA GLU A 528 -25.19 14.44 6.54
C GLU A 528 -25.13 13.41 7.68
N ASP A 529 -25.43 12.14 7.39
CA ASP A 529 -25.35 11.05 8.37
C ASP A 529 -23.94 10.92 8.96
N VAL A 530 -22.92 11.09 8.10
CA VAL A 530 -21.51 11.05 8.51
C VAL A 530 -21.16 12.27 9.38
N ILE A 531 -21.60 13.48 9.02
CA ILE A 531 -21.39 14.68 9.84
C ILE A 531 -22.02 14.51 11.22
N ILE A 532 -23.30 14.14 11.30
CA ILE A 532 -24.02 13.95 12.56
C ILE A 532 -23.27 12.96 13.45
N GLN A 533 -22.86 11.84 12.88
CA GLN A 533 -22.18 10.81 13.64
C GLN A 533 -20.78 11.26 14.09
N ILE A 534 -20.03 12.02 13.27
CA ILE A 534 -18.76 12.61 13.68
C ILE A 534 -18.98 13.58 14.82
N GLU A 535 -19.95 14.49 14.71
CA GLU A 535 -20.27 15.49 15.75
C GLU A 535 -20.64 14.84 17.08
N ASN A 536 -21.33 13.70 17.08
CA ASN A 536 -21.71 12.96 18.27
C ASN A 536 -20.52 12.34 19.02
N GLY A 537 -19.42 12.07 18.33
CA GLY A 537 -18.19 11.51 18.91
C GLY A 537 -17.01 12.48 18.91
N ALA A 538 -17.22 13.72 18.50
CA ALA A 538 -16.15 14.68 18.29
C ALA A 538 -15.67 15.30 19.61
N VAL A 539 -14.37 15.60 19.65
CA VAL A 539 -13.71 16.22 20.79
C VAL A 539 -13.34 17.67 20.48
N GLU A 540 -13.25 18.52 21.50
CA GLU A 540 -12.89 19.94 21.35
C GLU A 540 -11.39 20.15 21.08
N SER A 541 -10.57 19.13 21.33
CA SER A 541 -9.14 19.11 21.03
C SER A 541 -8.70 17.70 20.66
N ILE A 542 -7.88 17.60 19.61
CA ILE A 542 -7.17 16.36 19.24
C ILE A 542 -5.79 16.26 19.90
N GLY A 543 -5.50 17.12 20.90
CA GLY A 543 -4.25 17.13 21.65
C GLY A 543 -3.01 17.37 20.77
N ALA A 544 -1.88 16.78 21.16
CA ALA A 544 -0.57 16.92 20.50
C ALA A 544 -0.44 16.18 19.13
N LEU A 545 -1.54 16.01 18.38
CA LEU A 545 -1.52 15.50 17.00
C LEU A 545 -1.12 16.58 15.96
N GLU A 546 -0.60 17.72 16.42
CA GLU A 546 -0.24 18.91 15.61
C GLU A 546 1.05 18.76 14.78
N HIS A 547 1.57 17.55 14.59
CA HIS A 547 2.75 17.35 13.76
C HIS A 547 2.37 17.38 12.27
N HIS A 548 2.78 18.45 11.59
CA HIS A 548 2.63 18.67 10.15
C HIS A 548 1.19 18.52 9.61
N PRO A 549 0.21 19.26 10.14
CA PRO A 549 -1.15 19.18 9.63
C PRO A 549 -1.23 19.74 8.21
N GLN A 550 -1.96 19.04 7.36
CA GLN A 550 -2.27 19.47 6.01
C GLN A 550 -3.78 19.58 5.85
N ARG A 551 -4.26 20.68 5.29
CA ARG A 551 -5.69 20.91 5.01
C ARG A 551 -5.99 20.58 3.55
N LEU A 552 -7.13 19.93 3.32
CA LEU A 552 -7.65 19.74 1.97
C LEU A 552 -8.01 21.09 1.36
N HIS A 553 -7.41 21.41 0.22
CA HIS A 553 -7.83 22.54 -0.61
C HIS A 553 -8.92 22.08 -1.57
N ALA A 554 -10.18 22.34 -1.20
CA ALA A 554 -11.37 21.86 -1.89
C ALA A 554 -11.38 22.17 -3.40
N GLY A 555 -10.87 23.33 -3.84
CA GLY A 555 -10.79 23.67 -5.26
C GLY A 555 -9.83 22.81 -6.10
N SER A 556 -8.76 22.29 -5.49
CA SER A 556 -7.73 21.51 -6.23
C SER A 556 -7.70 20.02 -5.86
N GLY A 557 -8.46 19.62 -4.83
CA GLY A 557 -8.49 18.24 -4.32
C GLY A 557 -7.18 17.79 -3.66
N CYS A 558 -6.25 18.71 -3.37
CA CYS A 558 -4.94 18.39 -2.80
C CYS A 558 -4.86 18.85 -1.35
N PHE A 559 -4.13 18.09 -0.53
CA PHE A 559 -3.73 18.52 0.80
C PHE A 559 -2.55 19.48 0.72
N LYS A 560 -2.62 20.61 1.43
CA LYS A 560 -1.57 21.62 1.55
C LYS A 560 -1.28 21.87 3.03
N ASP A 561 -0.05 22.23 3.36
CA ASP A 561 0.34 22.51 4.75
C ASP A 561 -0.55 23.59 5.37
N ALA A 562 -0.96 23.36 6.61
CA ALA A 562 -1.83 24.24 7.36
C ALA A 562 -1.13 24.75 8.62
N SER A 563 -1.20 26.06 8.85
CA SER A 563 -0.69 26.67 10.09
C SER A 563 -1.68 26.58 11.25
N SER A 564 -2.92 26.16 10.99
CA SER A 564 -4.00 26.05 11.98
C SER A 564 -5.00 24.97 11.60
N LEU A 565 -5.57 24.33 12.62
CA LEU A 565 -6.66 23.36 12.52
C LEU A 565 -8.07 24.00 12.55
N ALA A 566 -8.15 25.33 12.63
CA ALA A 566 -9.43 26.03 12.60
C ALA A 566 -10.07 25.94 11.19
N PRO A 567 -11.34 25.51 11.08
CA PRO A 567 -12.01 25.43 9.79
C PRO A 567 -12.28 26.83 9.23
N GLN A 568 -12.01 27.01 7.93
CA GLN A 568 -12.26 28.22 7.16
C GLN A 568 -13.63 28.18 6.48
N SER A 569 -14.01 27.03 5.92
CA SER A 569 -15.27 26.87 5.18
C SER A 569 -16.44 26.42 6.08
N GLY A 570 -16.28 26.52 7.40
CA GLY A 570 -17.19 25.95 8.40
C GLY A 570 -17.00 24.44 8.64
N CYS A 571 -16.55 23.71 7.63
CA CYS A 571 -16.11 22.32 7.75
C CYS A 571 -14.94 22.05 6.80
N ASP A 572 -13.79 21.66 7.36
CA ASP A 572 -12.57 21.35 6.59
C ASP A 572 -12.03 19.96 6.97
N LEU A 573 -11.45 19.27 6.00
CA LEU A 573 -10.75 18.00 6.21
C LEU A 573 -9.26 18.25 6.38
N PHE A 574 -8.69 17.68 7.44
CA PHE A 574 -7.26 17.67 7.71
C PHE A 574 -6.69 16.26 7.58
N ARG A 575 -5.44 16.21 7.15
CA ARG A 575 -4.58 15.03 7.12
C ARG A 575 -3.35 15.31 7.96
N MET A 576 -2.99 14.38 8.84
CA MET A 576 -1.85 14.52 9.75
C MET A 576 -1.20 13.16 10.00
N ASP A 577 0.04 13.17 10.47
CA ASP A 577 0.74 11.95 10.86
C ASP A 577 0.11 11.36 12.14
N ASP A 578 -0.02 10.03 12.19
CA ASP A 578 -0.42 9.37 13.43
C ASP A 578 0.76 9.32 14.40
N ARG A 579 0.61 9.97 15.56
CA ARG A 579 1.62 9.90 16.62
C ARG A 579 1.86 8.48 17.11
N ASP A 580 0.81 7.66 17.13
CA ASP A 580 0.90 6.31 17.66
C ASP A 580 1.55 5.35 16.67
N ILE A 581 1.45 5.60 15.36
CA ILE A 581 1.88 4.69 14.30
C ILE A 581 2.83 5.45 13.37
N ILE A 582 4.13 5.17 13.49
CA ILE A 582 5.17 5.75 12.64
C ILE A 582 4.82 5.50 11.16
N GLY A 583 4.82 6.56 10.36
CA GLY A 583 4.49 6.53 8.93
C GLY A 583 3.00 6.37 8.62
N GLY A 584 2.13 6.21 9.62
CA GLY A 584 0.68 6.19 9.48
C GLY A 584 0.10 7.59 9.33
N ARG A 585 -1.06 7.70 8.67
CA ARG A 585 -1.81 8.95 8.57
C ARG A 585 -3.22 8.79 9.07
N VAL A 586 -3.73 9.88 9.65
CA VAL A 586 -5.11 9.99 10.08
C VAL A 586 -5.77 11.18 9.40
N TYR A 587 -7.07 11.05 9.18
CA TYR A 587 -7.90 12.07 8.60
C TYR A 587 -8.88 12.57 9.65
N VAL A 588 -8.92 13.88 9.84
CA VAL A 588 -9.72 14.53 10.89
C VAL A 588 -10.60 15.57 10.23
N LEU A 589 -11.91 15.45 10.43
CA LEU A 589 -12.86 16.48 10.05
C LEU A 589 -12.96 17.49 11.19
N ALA A 590 -12.75 18.77 10.88
CA ALA A 590 -13.03 19.86 11.79
C ALA A 590 -14.36 20.51 11.42
N THR A 591 -15.31 20.56 12.35
CA THR A 591 -16.61 21.22 12.18
C THR A 591 -16.74 22.40 13.14
N ARG A 592 -17.28 23.52 12.69
CA ARG A 592 -17.60 24.68 13.54
C ARG A 592 -19.11 24.80 13.72
N LYS A 593 -19.56 24.71 14.98
CA LYS A 593 -20.96 24.90 15.37
C LYS A 593 -21.01 25.78 16.62
N GLU A 594 -21.82 26.84 16.58
CA GLU A 594 -22.00 27.75 17.74
C GLU A 594 -20.67 28.32 18.30
N ASN A 595 -19.73 28.67 17.40
CA ASN A 595 -18.36 29.12 17.72
C ASN A 595 -17.44 28.09 18.40
N ILE A 596 -17.88 26.86 18.61
CA ILE A 596 -17.04 25.76 19.09
C ILE A 596 -16.57 24.94 17.88
N THR A 597 -15.26 24.68 17.83
CA THR A 597 -14.69 23.76 16.83
C THR A 597 -14.60 22.38 17.43
N ARG A 598 -15.12 21.39 16.71
CA ARG A 598 -15.08 19.98 17.10
C ARG A 598 -14.33 19.18 16.05
N TYR A 599 -13.64 18.15 16.50
CA TYR A 599 -12.77 17.31 15.68
C TYR A 599 -13.15 15.85 15.82
N GLY A 600 -13.27 15.14 14.70
CA GLY A 600 -13.46 13.69 14.72
C GLY A 600 -12.76 12.98 13.57
N PHE A 601 -12.30 11.77 13.86
CA PHE A 601 -11.61 10.93 12.88
C PHE A 601 -12.57 10.44 11.79
N VAL A 602 -12.10 10.48 10.56
CA VAL A 602 -12.81 9.96 9.39
C VAL A 602 -12.10 8.70 8.92
N ARG A 603 -12.77 7.54 9.04
CA ARG A 603 -12.16 6.25 8.68
C ARG A 603 -11.95 6.09 7.18
N ASP A 604 -12.97 6.45 6.39
CA ASP A 604 -12.85 6.58 4.92
C ASP A 604 -12.77 8.07 4.58
N SER A 605 -11.54 8.55 4.33
CA SER A 605 -11.26 9.96 4.09
C SER A 605 -12.07 10.56 2.94
N ARG A 606 -12.55 9.74 2.00
CA ARG A 606 -13.36 10.18 0.86
C ARG A 606 -14.70 10.76 1.30
N TRP A 607 -15.29 10.27 2.40
CA TRP A 607 -16.44 10.96 3.00
C TRP A 607 -16.07 12.39 3.42
N GLY A 608 -14.93 12.56 4.09
CA GLY A 608 -14.44 13.87 4.52
C GLY A 608 -14.14 14.80 3.35
N VAL A 609 -13.64 14.28 2.22
CA VAL A 609 -13.39 15.05 1.00
C VAL A 609 -14.70 15.63 0.46
N TRP A 610 -15.73 14.80 0.29
CA TRP A 610 -17.02 15.25 -0.22
C TRP A 610 -17.76 16.18 0.74
N ILE A 611 -17.64 15.96 2.05
CA ILE A 611 -18.16 16.88 3.07
C ILE A 611 -17.48 18.25 2.96
N ALA A 612 -16.15 18.29 2.84
CA ALA A 612 -15.39 19.54 2.69
C ALA A 612 -15.71 20.25 1.36
N LEU A 613 -15.87 19.50 0.25
CA LEU A 613 -16.32 20.06 -1.03
C LEU A 613 -17.71 20.71 -0.91
N ARG A 614 -18.67 20.05 -0.26
CA ARG A 614 -20.01 20.58 -0.01
C ARG A 614 -19.98 21.86 0.85
N ALA A 615 -19.14 21.90 1.87
CA ALA A 615 -18.97 23.08 2.71
C ALA A 615 -18.35 24.25 1.92
N PHE A 616 -17.32 23.97 1.13
CA PHE A 616 -16.68 24.93 0.26
C PHE A 616 -17.63 25.47 -0.83
N ALA A 617 -18.40 24.61 -1.49
CA ALA A 617 -19.41 25.02 -2.47
C ALA A 617 -20.40 26.04 -1.90
N ARG A 618 -20.95 25.77 -0.70
CA ARG A 618 -21.84 26.69 0.01
C ARG A 618 -21.14 27.99 0.43
N PHE A 619 -19.86 27.92 0.77
CA PHE A 619 -19.06 29.09 1.08
C PHE A 619 -18.85 29.97 -0.16
N MET A 620 -18.59 29.37 -1.33
CA MET A 620 -18.44 30.07 -2.61
C MET A 620 -19.74 30.74 -3.05
N GLU A 621 -20.86 30.02 -2.98
CA GLU A 621 -22.20 30.55 -3.28
C GLU A 621 -22.52 31.77 -2.39
N LYS A 622 -22.33 31.65 -1.06
CA LYS A 622 -22.69 32.71 -0.11
C LYS A 622 -21.78 33.94 -0.15
N ASN A 623 -20.47 33.77 -0.38
CA ASN A 623 -19.49 34.86 -0.24
C ASN A 623 -18.98 35.41 -1.58
N TYR A 624 -19.13 34.66 -2.68
CA TYR A 624 -18.58 35.02 -4.00
C TYR A 624 -19.58 34.93 -5.15
N SER A 625 -20.86 34.59 -4.88
CA SER A 625 -21.92 34.49 -5.91
C SER A 625 -21.57 33.54 -7.06
N ILE A 626 -20.86 32.45 -6.77
CA ILE A 626 -20.54 31.41 -7.75
C ILE A 626 -21.59 30.29 -7.64
N ASP A 627 -22.66 30.43 -8.43
CA ASP A 627 -23.84 29.56 -8.35
C ASP A 627 -23.63 28.19 -9.03
N ASP A 628 -22.65 28.06 -9.93
CA ASP A 628 -22.39 26.81 -10.64
C ASP A 628 -21.58 25.77 -9.83
N ALA A 629 -21.16 26.13 -8.62
CA ALA A 629 -20.42 25.27 -7.70
C ALA A 629 -21.30 24.57 -6.66
N CYS A 630 -22.54 25.02 -6.42
CA CYS A 630 -23.42 24.51 -5.37
C CYS A 630 -24.82 24.13 -5.90
N PRO A 631 -25.27 22.86 -5.79
CA PRO A 631 -24.51 21.68 -5.36
C PRO A 631 -23.32 21.39 -6.29
N TRP A 632 -22.28 20.72 -5.76
CA TRP A 632 -21.09 20.39 -6.55
C TRP A 632 -21.48 19.56 -7.79
N PRO A 633 -21.11 19.96 -9.02
CA PRO A 633 -21.56 19.28 -10.23
C PRO A 633 -20.75 18.00 -10.48
N ILE A 634 -21.38 16.84 -10.65
CA ILE A 634 -20.74 15.57 -11.05
C ILE A 634 -21.00 15.34 -12.54
N PRO A 635 -19.97 15.40 -13.41
CA PRO A 635 -20.16 15.22 -14.85
C PRO A 635 -20.64 13.81 -15.20
N TYR A 636 -21.63 13.73 -16.07
CA TYR A 636 -22.22 12.47 -16.51
C TYR A 636 -22.65 12.54 -17.97
N SER A 637 -22.19 11.56 -18.76
CA SER A 637 -22.62 11.37 -20.14
C SER A 637 -23.77 10.39 -20.19
N ASP A 638 -24.95 10.84 -20.63
CA ASP A 638 -26.13 9.99 -20.77
C ASP A 638 -25.99 9.01 -21.95
N LYS A 639 -25.34 9.46 -23.03
CA LYS A 639 -25.04 8.65 -24.21
C LYS A 639 -24.24 7.40 -23.86
N ASP A 640 -23.15 7.59 -23.12
CA ASP A 640 -22.23 6.50 -22.78
C ASP A 640 -22.47 5.96 -21.36
N ARG A 641 -23.52 6.42 -20.67
CA ARG A 641 -23.86 6.11 -19.27
C ARG A 641 -22.61 6.09 -18.38
N THR A 642 -21.80 7.15 -18.49
CA THR A 642 -20.49 7.24 -17.84
C THR A 642 -20.47 8.39 -16.86
N LEU A 643 -20.12 8.11 -15.60
CA LEU A 643 -19.91 9.10 -14.55
C LEU A 643 -18.41 9.40 -14.43
N PHE A 644 -18.06 10.68 -14.39
CA PHE A 644 -16.67 11.14 -14.38
C PHE A 644 -16.33 11.83 -13.07
N VAL A 645 -15.20 11.47 -12.45
CA VAL A 645 -14.72 12.11 -11.22
C VAL A 645 -13.20 12.24 -11.28
N PRO A 646 -12.60 13.39 -10.95
CA PRO A 646 -11.15 13.48 -10.77
C PRO A 646 -10.68 12.50 -9.69
N ALA A 647 -9.62 11.74 -9.93
CA ALA A 647 -9.15 10.71 -9.00
C ALA A 647 -8.83 11.25 -7.59
N ARG A 648 -8.47 12.53 -7.50
CA ARG A 648 -8.20 13.26 -6.24
C ARG A 648 -9.41 13.39 -5.32
N ILE A 649 -10.62 13.31 -5.87
CA ILE A 649 -11.89 13.39 -5.11
C ILE A 649 -12.72 12.11 -5.29
N SER A 650 -12.04 10.96 -5.32
CA SER A 650 -12.67 9.64 -5.45
C SER A 650 -13.81 9.40 -4.45
N LEU A 651 -14.67 8.45 -4.79
CA LEU A 651 -15.93 8.21 -4.08
C LEU A 651 -15.73 7.34 -2.84
N PRO A 652 -16.48 7.56 -1.75
CA PRO A 652 -16.47 6.67 -0.58
C PRO A 652 -16.71 5.21 -0.97
N VAL A 653 -16.09 4.27 -0.25
CA VAL A 653 -16.02 2.85 -0.66
C VAL A 653 -17.38 2.26 -1.02
N VAL A 654 -18.41 2.56 -0.23
CA VAL A 654 -19.75 1.99 -0.40
C VAL A 654 -20.41 2.50 -1.67
N LEU A 655 -20.25 3.79 -1.97
CA LEU A 655 -20.79 4.41 -3.18
C LEU A 655 -19.98 4.01 -4.42
N GLU A 656 -18.67 3.92 -4.30
CA GLU A 656 -17.78 3.41 -5.34
C GLU A 656 -18.15 1.97 -5.72
N ARG A 657 -18.40 1.11 -4.72
CA ARG A 657 -18.87 -0.27 -4.94
C ARG A 657 -20.17 -0.29 -5.74
N ALA A 658 -21.14 0.56 -5.40
CA ALA A 658 -22.40 0.63 -6.14
C ALA A 658 -22.19 0.94 -7.63
N LEU A 659 -21.29 1.86 -7.95
CA LEU A 659 -20.97 2.21 -9.34
C LEU A 659 -20.23 1.09 -10.07
N VAL A 660 -19.21 0.49 -9.43
CA VAL A 660 -18.44 -0.61 -10.01
C VAL A 660 -19.30 -1.83 -10.33
N LEU A 661 -20.27 -2.14 -9.45
CA LEU A 661 -21.21 -3.24 -9.70
C LEU A 661 -22.19 -2.95 -10.86
N CYS A 662 -22.24 -1.75 -11.43
CA CYS A 662 -23.01 -1.51 -12.66
C CYS A 662 -22.38 -2.13 -13.91
N SER A 663 -21.05 -2.30 -13.93
CA SER A 663 -20.32 -2.83 -15.09
C SER A 663 -19.49 -4.08 -14.79
N GLY A 664 -19.31 -4.41 -13.51
CA GLY A 664 -18.46 -5.52 -13.06
C GLY A 664 -16.96 -5.24 -13.21
N GLN A 665 -16.58 -3.97 -13.34
CA GLN A 665 -15.19 -3.54 -13.50
C GLN A 665 -14.89 -2.31 -12.63
N ALA A 666 -13.62 -2.19 -12.24
CA ALA A 666 -13.09 -0.96 -11.67
C ALA A 666 -13.24 0.20 -12.68
N PRO A 667 -13.26 1.48 -12.23
CA PRO A 667 -13.35 2.61 -13.13
C PRO A 667 -12.16 2.66 -14.10
N ASP A 668 -12.40 3.02 -15.36
CA ASP A 668 -11.29 3.31 -16.27
C ASP A 668 -10.54 4.54 -15.75
N ILE A 669 -9.21 4.55 -15.91
CA ILE A 669 -8.39 5.70 -15.57
C ILE A 669 -7.95 6.38 -16.86
N ALA A 670 -8.33 7.65 -17.02
CA ALA A 670 -7.87 8.49 -18.12
C ALA A 670 -6.93 9.57 -17.61
N GLU A 671 -5.71 9.63 -18.15
CA GLU A 671 -4.87 10.83 -18.09
C GLU A 671 -5.50 11.89 -19.00
N ALA A 672 -5.86 13.04 -18.43
CA ALA A 672 -6.60 14.07 -19.13
C ALA A 672 -6.07 15.48 -18.85
N ASP A 673 -6.36 16.39 -19.77
CA ASP A 673 -6.06 17.81 -19.70
C ASP A 673 -7.36 18.62 -19.87
N GLY A 674 -7.43 19.74 -19.15
CA GLY A 674 -8.54 20.67 -19.17
C GLY A 674 -8.34 21.82 -20.16
N HIS A 675 -9.36 22.09 -20.96
CA HIS A 675 -9.36 23.20 -21.92
C HIS A 675 -10.63 24.04 -21.77
N SER A 676 -10.49 25.36 -21.73
CA SER A 676 -11.65 26.25 -21.77
C SER A 676 -12.11 26.41 -23.22
N VAL A 677 -13.34 25.96 -23.51
CA VAL A 677 -13.94 26.01 -24.86
C VAL A 677 -15.37 26.55 -24.74
N ALA A 678 -15.64 27.66 -25.44
CA ALA A 678 -16.98 28.28 -25.48
C ALA A 678 -17.61 28.52 -24.09
N GLY A 679 -16.80 28.92 -23.11
CA GLY A 679 -17.26 29.20 -21.75
C GLY A 679 -17.51 27.97 -20.87
N LYS A 680 -17.21 26.75 -21.35
CA LYS A 680 -17.20 25.51 -20.55
C LYS A 680 -15.80 24.96 -20.40
N LEU A 681 -15.56 24.19 -19.35
CA LEU A 681 -14.34 23.41 -19.18
C LEU A 681 -14.53 22.06 -19.86
N VAL A 682 -13.71 21.74 -20.86
CA VAL A 682 -13.71 20.46 -21.56
C VAL A 682 -12.52 19.64 -21.09
N ILE A 683 -12.79 18.40 -20.69
CA ILE A 683 -11.77 17.43 -20.31
C ILE A 683 -11.48 16.55 -21.51
N ALA A 684 -10.24 16.54 -21.98
CA ALA A 684 -9.78 15.74 -23.10
C ALA A 684 -8.70 14.75 -22.65
N ARG A 685 -8.73 13.53 -23.17
CA ARG A 685 -7.71 12.52 -22.87
C ARG A 685 -6.37 12.95 -23.48
N ARG A 686 -5.30 12.91 -22.68
CA ARG A 686 -3.96 13.37 -23.08
C ARG A 686 -3.36 12.56 -24.23
N SER A 687 -3.62 11.27 -24.28
CA SER A 687 -2.98 10.37 -25.26
C SER A 687 -3.42 10.60 -26.70
N ASP A 688 -4.69 10.98 -26.91
CA ASP A 688 -5.32 11.06 -28.24
C ASP A 688 -6.08 12.39 -28.47
N GLY A 689 -6.12 13.27 -27.47
CA GLY A 689 -6.89 14.52 -27.50
C GLY A 689 -8.41 14.32 -27.50
N LYS A 690 -8.90 13.09 -27.32
CA LYS A 690 -10.33 12.79 -27.43
C LYS A 690 -11.10 13.45 -26.29
N TRP A 691 -12.17 14.17 -26.64
CA TRP A 691 -13.06 14.78 -25.67
C TRP A 691 -13.74 13.70 -24.83
N LEU A 692 -13.62 13.82 -23.51
CA LEU A 692 -14.22 12.91 -22.54
C LEU A 692 -15.55 13.47 -22.04
N VAL A 693 -15.54 14.69 -21.52
CA VAL A 693 -16.72 15.33 -20.92
C VAL A 693 -16.57 16.85 -20.87
N ALA A 694 -17.70 17.59 -20.93
CA ALA A 694 -17.76 19.01 -20.62
C ALA A 694 -18.30 19.22 -19.19
N THR A 695 -17.66 20.10 -18.41
CA THR A 695 -17.94 20.33 -16.99
C THR A 695 -17.86 21.82 -16.61
N SER A 696 -18.20 22.14 -15.36
CA SER A 696 -18.07 23.47 -14.75
C SER A 696 -16.59 23.84 -14.53
N HIS A 697 -16.31 25.15 -14.54
CA HIS A 697 -14.99 25.72 -14.23
C HIS A 697 -14.59 25.54 -12.76
N VAL A 698 -15.49 25.08 -11.88
CA VAL A 698 -15.15 24.70 -10.51
C VAL A 698 -14.06 23.61 -10.45
N TYR A 699 -13.91 22.85 -11.54
CA TYR A 699 -12.86 21.83 -11.71
C TYR A 699 -11.56 22.35 -12.33
N SER A 700 -11.41 23.65 -12.62
CA SER A 700 -10.24 24.21 -13.31
C SER A 700 -8.91 23.76 -12.71
N ASP A 701 -8.79 23.79 -11.38
CA ASP A 701 -7.59 23.36 -10.64
C ASP A 701 -7.46 21.81 -10.49
N MET A 702 -8.49 21.06 -10.90
CA MET A 702 -8.49 19.58 -10.93
C MET A 702 -8.54 19.01 -12.35
N ALA A 703 -8.60 19.86 -13.37
CA ALA A 703 -8.89 19.44 -14.73
C ALA A 703 -7.80 18.53 -15.30
N ASN A 704 -6.55 18.81 -14.93
CA ASN A 704 -5.37 18.08 -15.37
C ASN A 704 -5.05 16.90 -14.43
N GLY A 705 -4.76 15.74 -15.03
CA GLY A 705 -4.34 14.53 -14.33
C GLY A 705 -5.29 13.35 -14.53
N ARG A 706 -5.38 12.47 -13.54
CA ARG A 706 -6.19 11.24 -13.61
C ARG A 706 -7.66 11.52 -13.34
N TRP A 707 -8.49 11.06 -14.26
CA TRP A 707 -9.94 11.00 -14.12
C TRP A 707 -10.41 9.55 -14.06
N LEU A 708 -11.36 9.27 -13.16
CA LEU A 708 -12.03 8.00 -12.99
C LEU A 708 -13.33 8.01 -13.81
N LEU A 709 -13.49 7.00 -14.66
CA LEU A 709 -14.64 6.85 -15.55
C LEU A 709 -15.41 5.59 -15.15
N TYR A 710 -16.54 5.79 -14.47
CA TYR A 710 -17.45 4.70 -14.09
C TYR A 710 -18.40 4.43 -15.25
N ARG A 711 -18.20 3.31 -15.95
CA ARG A 711 -18.96 2.93 -17.15
C ARG A 711 -20.29 2.25 -16.81
N SER A 712 -21.24 2.41 -17.72
CA SER A 712 -22.53 1.73 -17.72
C SER A 712 -23.34 1.93 -16.43
N VAL A 713 -23.19 3.10 -15.81
CA VAL A 713 -23.92 3.49 -14.61
C VAL A 713 -25.31 3.98 -15.04
N PRO A 714 -26.40 3.30 -14.65
CA PRO A 714 -27.75 3.80 -14.89
C PRO A 714 -27.96 5.19 -14.26
N ARG A 715 -28.73 6.06 -14.93
CA ARG A 715 -28.90 7.46 -14.51
C ARG A 715 -29.49 7.57 -13.10
N ASP A 716 -30.44 6.72 -12.74
CA ASP A 716 -31.02 6.65 -11.40
C ASP A 716 -29.98 6.31 -10.33
N VAL A 717 -29.09 5.35 -10.58
CA VAL A 717 -27.96 5.05 -9.69
C VAL A 717 -27.06 6.28 -9.54
N ALA A 718 -26.70 6.93 -10.66
CA ALA A 718 -25.87 8.14 -10.65
C ALA A 718 -26.51 9.29 -9.86
N VAL A 719 -27.83 9.49 -10.00
CA VAL A 719 -28.60 10.49 -9.25
C VAL A 719 -28.61 10.18 -7.75
N ILE A 720 -28.84 8.92 -7.36
CA ILE A 720 -28.80 8.50 -5.95
C ILE A 720 -27.42 8.78 -5.37
N VAL A 721 -26.35 8.35 -6.04
CA VAL A 721 -24.96 8.55 -5.58
C VAL A 721 -24.64 10.04 -5.44
N ALA A 722 -24.96 10.86 -6.43
CA ALA A 722 -24.75 12.31 -6.35
C ALA A 722 -25.52 12.92 -5.16
N GLY A 723 -26.77 12.51 -4.96
CA GLY A 723 -27.60 12.95 -3.83
C GLY A 723 -27.00 12.58 -2.47
N LYS A 724 -26.48 11.36 -2.30
CA LYS A 724 -25.82 10.93 -1.04
C LYS A 724 -24.61 11.80 -0.70
N LEU A 725 -23.92 12.35 -1.71
CA LEU A 725 -22.76 13.22 -1.53
C LEU A 725 -23.14 14.70 -1.28
N GLY A 726 -24.42 15.06 -1.39
CA GLY A 726 -24.86 16.45 -1.40
C GLY A 726 -24.44 17.21 -2.67
N ALA A 727 -24.25 16.48 -3.76
CA ALA A 727 -23.86 16.95 -5.09
C ALA A 727 -25.05 16.85 -6.06
N ALA A 728 -24.87 17.32 -7.30
CA ALA A 728 -25.86 17.21 -8.36
C ALA A 728 -25.23 16.65 -9.64
N LEU A 729 -26.02 15.89 -10.41
CA LEU A 729 -25.56 15.34 -11.69
C LEU A 729 -25.57 16.44 -12.76
N ALA A 730 -24.42 16.68 -13.40
CA ALA A 730 -24.27 17.60 -14.53
C ALA A 730 -24.25 16.82 -15.84
N ILE A 731 -25.37 16.86 -16.57
CA ILE A 731 -25.57 16.07 -17.79
C ILE A 731 -24.86 16.75 -18.96
N SER A 732 -23.95 16.01 -19.60
CA SER A 732 -23.20 16.44 -20.79
C SER A 732 -23.77 15.86 -22.08
#